data_AF-A0AAW1PAY0-F1
#
_entry.id   AF-A0AAW1PAY0-F1
#
_cell.length_a   1.000
_cell.length_b   1.000
_cell.length_c   1.000
_cell.angle_alpha   90.00
_cell.angle_beta   90.00
_cell.angle_gamma   90.00
#
_symmetry.space_group_name_H-M   'P 1'
#
loop_
_entity.id
_entity.type
_entity.pdbx_description
1 polymer ?
#
loop_
_entity_poly.entity_id
_entity_poly.type
_entity_poly.pdbx_seq_one_letter_code
_entity_poly.pdbx_strand_id
1 'polypeptide(L)'
;MARGKVLLLLLAVIAACALLGSTEEDFADHLTSDVGVSTGHKTETDPGTAAKEAAAANPAGLAAKFKAFRQNAEKFEFQAEVSRLMDIIINSLYSNKDIFLRELISNASDALDKLRLLALKDSALLGEGEEAALEIRIRVDKEKRVLQIRDRGIGMTKKDLVNNLGTIAKSGTAAFLEQMQKGGDVNLIGQFGVGFYSVYLVADYVEVITKHNDDKQYIWESDAGGNYAISEDTEGERIGRGTVINIHLKEDEAHYAEEAKLKELVAKYSEFINFPIYLYASKEVSNEVPVEDEEGEDEATETEEADSDESEEESENDEEEKPKTKTVKETVWDWEVLNDNKAIWLRDPKDVSEQEYNKFYEALAKTTGEKPLAYSHFKAEGDVEFKSVLFIPSKAPFGFLDNYYTNKPSMKLYVRRVFITDEFDELMPRYLSFLRGLVDSDTLPLSVSRETLQQHSSLKTIKKKMVRKALDMLRKLAEGDKPEESDEDAEGEEAAPADTSKYETFWTEFGKVIKLGIIEDKPNAQRLAKLVRFHTSHSPDKLTSFDEYISRMKEGQKQIYYIAGESKEALAKSPFLEQLLKKGYEVIYFTDSIDEYMMQNLPEYDDKKFQNASKEDLKLGDKDKKQKKQEKELKERFKELTERFKELTVWWKDVLGSEVEKVKVSHRLASSPCVVVTGAQGWSANMERIMRAQALSDKGSLEYMKGRKTLEINPRHPLVQELRVKYEADKESESAKAVARLLYETALLESGFQVASPQEFNSRVHGLIAETLGVSDLTVEEAPQSEADDVEEDEEVKPAADAQDSADADDKADDKDEL
;
A
#
# COMPACT_ATOMS: atom_id res chain seq x y z
N MET A 1 -3.84 -30.03 -1.71
CA MET A 1 -4.92 -29.62 -0.78
C MET A 1 -5.43 -30.72 0.17
N ALA A 2 -5.67 -31.96 -0.28
CA ALA A 2 -6.21 -33.02 0.59
C ALA A 2 -5.20 -33.55 1.65
N ARG A 3 -3.90 -33.62 1.32
CA ARG A 3 -2.85 -34.12 2.23
C ARG A 3 -2.54 -33.17 3.40
N GLY A 4 -2.59 -31.85 3.19
CA GLY A 4 -2.36 -30.86 4.23
C GLY A 4 -3.46 -30.82 5.30
N LYS A 5 -4.72 -31.09 4.92
CA LYS A 5 -5.85 -31.14 5.86
C LYS A 5 -5.80 -32.35 6.79
N VAL A 6 -5.26 -33.48 6.32
CA VAL A 6 -5.08 -34.70 7.13
C VAL A 6 -3.93 -34.52 8.12
N LEU A 7 -2.86 -33.84 7.72
CA LEU A 7 -1.71 -33.55 8.58
C LEU A 7 -2.07 -32.54 9.70
N LEU A 8 -2.87 -31.52 9.38
CA LEU A 8 -3.40 -30.57 10.37
C LEU A 8 -4.29 -31.25 11.40
N LEU A 9 -5.10 -32.23 10.98
CA LEU A 9 -5.94 -33.02 11.88
C LEU A 9 -5.10 -33.88 12.82
N LEU A 10 -4.01 -34.48 12.32
CA LEU A 10 -3.09 -35.28 13.13
C LEU A 10 -2.36 -34.42 14.19
N LEU A 11 -1.87 -33.24 13.79
CA LEU A 11 -1.17 -32.32 14.70
C LEU A 11 -2.13 -31.71 15.75
N ALA A 12 -3.38 -31.42 15.38
CA ALA A 12 -4.40 -30.97 16.31
C ALA A 12 -4.76 -32.05 17.35
N VAL A 13 -4.77 -33.33 16.96
CA VAL A 13 -4.98 -34.46 17.87
C VAL A 13 -3.80 -34.66 18.82
N ILE A 14 -2.57 -34.48 18.33
CA ILE A 14 -1.35 -34.56 19.16
C ILE A 14 -1.32 -33.41 20.18
N ALA A 15 -1.67 -32.18 19.77
CA ALA A 15 -1.73 -31.02 20.66
C ALA A 15 -2.85 -31.14 21.71
N ALA A 16 -4.02 -31.70 21.34
CA ALA A 16 -5.11 -31.95 22.28
C ALA A 16 -4.75 -33.01 23.35
N CYS A 17 -3.92 -33.99 22.99
CA CYS A 17 -3.46 -35.01 23.94
C CYS A 17 -2.39 -34.50 24.91
N ALA A 18 -1.60 -33.49 24.51
CA ALA A 18 -0.58 -32.89 25.38
C ALA A 18 -1.17 -31.91 26.42
N LEU A 19 -2.34 -31.31 26.14
CA LEU A 19 -3.00 -30.31 27.00
C LEU A 19 -4.01 -30.91 27.98
N LEU A 20 -4.48 -32.14 27.77
CA LEU A 20 -5.48 -32.79 28.62
C LEU A 20 -4.82 -33.87 29.47
N GLY A 21 -4.15 -33.46 30.54
CA GLY A 21 -3.93 -34.32 31.70
C GLY A 21 -5.25 -34.57 32.42
N SER A 22 -6.13 -35.38 31.81
CA SER A 22 -7.46 -35.68 32.34
C SER A 22 -7.45 -36.97 33.16
N THR A 23 -8.00 -36.88 34.36
CA THR A 23 -8.30 -38.05 35.19
C THR A 23 -9.63 -38.68 34.73
N GLU A 24 -9.92 -39.91 35.15
CA GLU A 24 -11.02 -40.74 34.63
C GLU A 24 -12.44 -40.12 34.66
N GLU A 25 -12.65 -38.99 35.34
CA GLU A 25 -13.94 -38.32 35.47
C GLU A 25 -14.27 -37.31 34.33
N ASP A 26 -13.29 -36.68 33.68
CA ASP A 26 -13.55 -35.54 32.78
C ASP A 26 -14.18 -35.93 31.41
N PHE A 27 -13.99 -37.17 30.97
CA PHE A 27 -14.49 -37.62 29.67
C PHE A 27 -15.97 -38.04 29.68
N ALA A 28 -16.59 -38.14 30.87
CA ALA A 28 -18.00 -38.50 31.00
C ALA A 28 -18.93 -37.29 30.84
N ASP A 29 -18.53 -36.12 31.31
CA ASP A 29 -19.36 -34.91 31.28
C ASP A 29 -19.43 -34.28 29.88
N HIS A 30 -18.34 -34.32 29.10
CA HIS A 30 -18.30 -33.70 27.77
C HIS A 30 -19.19 -34.35 26.71
N LEU A 31 -19.67 -35.58 26.92
CA LEU A 31 -20.61 -36.24 26.00
C LEU A 31 -22.08 -35.92 26.29
N THR A 32 -22.38 -35.25 27.40
CA THR A 32 -23.77 -34.94 27.79
C THR A 32 -24.17 -33.49 27.51
N SER A 33 -23.20 -32.59 27.26
CA SER A 33 -23.45 -31.15 27.17
C SER A 33 -23.64 -30.61 25.74
N ASP A 34 -23.35 -31.37 24.68
CA ASP A 34 -23.37 -30.85 23.31
C ASP A 34 -24.51 -31.45 22.47
N VAL A 35 -25.75 -31.14 22.88
CA VAL A 35 -26.94 -31.29 22.03
C VAL A 35 -27.49 -29.90 21.68
N GLY A 36 -26.61 -29.01 21.22
CA GLY A 36 -26.98 -27.76 20.58
C GLY A 36 -27.21 -27.97 19.09
N VAL A 37 -28.46 -28.25 18.70
CA VAL A 37 -28.84 -28.43 17.29
C VAL A 37 -28.58 -27.13 16.50
N SER A 38 -27.63 -27.19 15.57
CA SER A 38 -27.40 -26.16 14.55
C SER A 38 -28.61 -26.07 13.60
N THR A 39 -29.38 -24.98 13.69
CA THR A 39 -30.43 -24.66 12.73
C THR A 39 -29.81 -23.98 11.51
N GLY A 40 -29.55 -24.74 10.44
CA GLY A 40 -28.93 -24.12 9.26
C GLY A 40 -28.69 -24.97 8.03
N HIS A 41 -29.64 -25.82 7.59
CA HIS A 41 -29.89 -26.10 6.16
C HIS A 41 -31.18 -26.92 6.03
N LYS A 42 -32.15 -26.44 5.23
CA LYS A 42 -33.35 -27.20 4.89
C LYS A 42 -33.00 -28.23 3.83
N THR A 43 -32.76 -29.47 4.23
CA THR A 43 -32.90 -30.63 3.36
C THR A 43 -34.20 -31.34 3.71
N GLU A 44 -35.08 -31.50 2.72
CA GLU A 44 -36.36 -32.19 2.84
C GLU A 44 -36.10 -33.63 3.28
N THR A 45 -36.38 -33.94 4.54
CA THR A 45 -36.42 -35.31 5.05
C THR A 45 -37.80 -35.56 5.62
N ASP A 46 -38.40 -36.66 5.17
CA ASP A 46 -39.74 -37.13 5.49
C ASP A 46 -39.94 -37.22 7.02
N PRO A 47 -40.97 -36.58 7.61
CA PRO A 47 -41.20 -36.58 9.06
C PRO A 47 -41.37 -37.97 9.68
N GLY A 48 -41.66 -39.01 8.88
CA GLY A 48 -41.70 -40.39 9.35
C GLY A 48 -40.33 -41.03 9.64
N THR A 49 -39.25 -40.53 9.03
CA THR A 49 -37.90 -41.11 9.14
C THR A 49 -37.14 -40.52 10.33
N ALA A 50 -37.28 -39.21 10.57
CA ALA A 50 -36.69 -38.54 11.73
C ALA A 50 -37.21 -39.08 13.08
N ALA A 51 -38.49 -39.48 13.15
CA ALA A 51 -39.08 -40.08 14.35
C ALA A 51 -38.59 -41.52 14.62
N LYS A 52 -38.18 -42.27 13.59
CA LYS A 52 -37.61 -43.62 13.73
C LYS A 52 -36.12 -43.60 14.08
N GLU A 53 -35.36 -42.62 13.58
CA GLU A 53 -33.94 -42.47 13.94
C GLU A 53 -33.75 -41.89 15.35
N ALA A 54 -34.60 -40.96 15.78
CA ALA A 54 -34.58 -40.45 17.15
C ALA A 54 -34.95 -41.51 18.22
N ALA A 55 -35.78 -42.51 17.86
CA ALA A 55 -36.15 -43.61 18.75
C ALA A 55 -35.08 -44.73 18.82
N ALA A 56 -34.11 -44.75 17.90
CA ALA A 56 -33.03 -45.75 17.85
C ALA A 56 -31.77 -45.34 18.62
N ALA A 57 -31.61 -44.04 18.92
CA ALA A 57 -30.55 -43.56 19.80
C ALA A 57 -31.00 -43.67 21.26
N ASN A 58 -30.82 -44.84 21.88
CA ASN A 58 -30.92 -44.99 23.33
C ASN A 58 -29.57 -44.59 23.95
N PRO A 59 -29.37 -43.33 24.42
CA PRO A 59 -28.08 -42.87 24.93
C PRO A 59 -27.60 -43.72 26.12
N ALA A 60 -28.51 -44.29 26.92
CA ALA A 60 -28.14 -45.19 28.02
C ALA A 60 -27.58 -46.54 27.52
N GLY A 61 -28.11 -47.06 26.41
CA GLY A 61 -27.59 -48.29 25.77
C GLY A 61 -26.23 -48.08 25.10
N LEU A 62 -26.00 -46.89 24.55
CA LEU A 62 -24.72 -46.50 23.97
C LEU A 62 -23.66 -46.26 25.07
N ALA A 63 -24.03 -45.58 26.15
CA ALA A 63 -23.19 -45.40 27.33
C ALA A 63 -22.82 -46.74 28.00
N ALA A 64 -23.77 -47.68 28.11
CA ALA A 64 -23.49 -49.03 28.61
C ALA A 64 -22.55 -49.83 27.70
N LYS A 65 -22.70 -49.71 26.37
CA LYS A 65 -21.77 -50.30 25.39
C LYS A 65 -20.37 -49.70 25.50
N PHE A 66 -20.24 -48.38 25.63
CA PHE A 66 -18.93 -47.73 25.82
C PHE A 66 -18.32 -48.05 27.18
N LYS A 67 -19.12 -48.22 28.23
CA LYS A 67 -18.66 -48.66 29.55
C LYS A 67 -18.13 -50.10 29.50
N ALA A 68 -18.85 -51.01 28.84
CA ALA A 68 -18.41 -52.39 28.65
C ALA A 68 -17.16 -52.49 27.74
N PHE A 69 -17.07 -51.64 26.70
CA PHE A 69 -15.88 -51.51 25.87
C PHE A 69 -14.69 -51.01 26.70
N ARG A 70 -14.83 -49.91 27.44
CA ARG A 70 -13.76 -49.33 28.28
C ARG A 70 -13.26 -50.29 29.37
N GLN A 71 -14.13 -51.15 29.92
CA GLN A 71 -13.74 -52.16 30.91
C GLN A 71 -12.86 -53.28 30.34
N ASN A 72 -12.96 -53.55 29.04
CA ASN A 72 -12.19 -54.60 28.36
C ASN A 72 -11.22 -54.04 27.30
N ALA A 73 -11.04 -52.71 27.26
CA ALA A 73 -10.17 -52.05 26.30
C ALA A 73 -8.76 -51.98 26.86
N GLU A 74 -7.80 -52.47 26.08
CA GLU A 74 -6.39 -52.23 26.32
C GLU A 74 -6.06 -50.80 25.87
N LYS A 75 -5.46 -50.02 26.77
CA LYS A 75 -5.01 -48.66 26.49
C LYS A 75 -3.59 -48.74 25.92
N PHE A 76 -3.38 -48.13 24.77
CA PHE A 76 -2.06 -47.97 24.16
C PHE A 76 -1.73 -46.48 24.10
N GLU A 77 -0.49 -46.12 24.39
CA GLU A 77 0.00 -44.76 24.16
C GLU A 77 0.35 -44.58 22.68
N PHE A 78 0.04 -43.40 22.14
CA PHE A 78 0.43 -43.05 20.77
C PHE A 78 1.96 -43.12 20.64
N GLN A 79 2.42 -43.87 19.65
CA GLN A 79 3.84 -43.99 19.30
C GLN A 79 4.16 -43.07 18.12
N ALA A 80 5.37 -42.54 18.08
CA ALA A 80 5.86 -41.74 16.97
C ALA A 80 7.29 -42.16 16.56
N GLU A 81 7.53 -42.25 15.25
CA GLU A 81 8.83 -42.57 14.68
C GLU A 81 9.67 -41.28 14.58
N VAL A 82 10.62 -41.11 15.50
CA VAL A 82 11.42 -39.88 15.66
C VAL A 82 12.12 -39.47 14.37
N SER A 83 12.74 -40.41 13.66
CA SER A 83 13.45 -40.14 12.41
C SER A 83 12.54 -39.54 11.33
N ARG A 84 11.29 -40.02 11.22
CA ARG A 84 10.31 -39.44 10.28
C ARG A 84 9.77 -38.09 10.74
N LEU A 85 9.62 -37.89 12.05
CA LEU A 85 9.21 -36.58 12.57
C LEU A 85 10.29 -35.52 12.32
N MET A 86 11.56 -35.85 12.52
CA MET A 86 12.68 -34.96 12.19
C MET A 86 12.69 -34.61 10.70
N ASP A 87 12.53 -35.61 9.84
CA ASP A 87 12.44 -35.40 8.39
C ASP A 87 11.28 -34.45 8.01
N ILE A 88 10.11 -34.58 8.63
CA ILE A 88 8.97 -33.67 8.40
C ILE A 88 9.27 -32.25 8.89
N ILE A 89 9.88 -32.11 10.08
CA ILE A 89 10.22 -30.79 10.64
C ILE A 89 11.25 -30.07 9.75
N ILE A 90 12.24 -30.80 9.25
CA ILE A 90 13.29 -30.23 8.41
C ILE A 90 12.76 -29.96 7.00
N ASN A 91 12.14 -30.95 6.34
CA ASN A 91 11.87 -30.86 4.90
C ASN A 91 10.46 -30.37 4.54
N SER A 92 9.51 -30.32 5.48
CA SER A 92 8.10 -30.02 5.18
C SER A 92 7.48 -28.88 5.98
N LEU A 93 8.08 -28.46 7.09
CA LEU A 93 7.50 -27.46 7.97
C LEU A 93 7.79 -26.02 7.55
N TYR A 94 8.98 -25.78 7.01
CA TYR A 94 9.47 -24.45 6.66
C TYR A 94 9.57 -24.28 5.15
N SER A 95 9.14 -23.12 4.64
CA SER A 95 9.24 -22.78 3.22
C SER A 95 10.60 -22.17 2.88
N ASN A 96 11.14 -21.39 3.81
CA ASN A 96 12.36 -20.63 3.62
C ASN A 96 13.43 -21.12 4.61
N LYS A 97 14.64 -21.42 4.13
CA LYS A 97 15.76 -21.85 4.97
C LYS A 97 16.27 -20.74 5.89
N ASP A 98 16.18 -19.47 5.48
CA ASP A 98 16.62 -18.28 6.23
C ASP A 98 16.11 -18.21 7.67
N ILE A 99 14.97 -18.84 7.95
CA ILE A 99 14.32 -18.84 9.26
C ILE A 99 15.17 -19.52 10.34
N PHE A 100 16.17 -20.34 9.98
CA PHE A 100 17.02 -21.00 10.97
C PHE A 100 17.67 -19.98 11.91
N LEU A 101 18.18 -18.87 11.36
CA LEU A 101 18.83 -17.82 12.15
C LEU A 101 17.83 -17.08 13.03
N ARG A 102 16.61 -16.85 12.54
CA ARG A 102 15.49 -16.28 13.32
C ARG A 102 15.18 -17.15 14.54
N GLU A 103 15.02 -18.46 14.34
CA GLU A 103 14.69 -19.37 15.45
C GLU A 103 15.82 -19.44 16.48
N LEU A 104 17.08 -19.49 16.05
CA LEU A 104 18.23 -19.54 16.96
C LEU A 104 18.40 -18.24 17.75
N ILE A 105 18.27 -17.07 17.11
CA ILE A 105 18.30 -15.78 17.82
C ILE A 105 17.10 -15.64 18.77
N SER A 106 15.92 -16.12 18.38
CA SER A 106 14.73 -16.12 19.26
C SER A 106 14.95 -16.99 20.51
N ASN A 107 15.56 -18.16 20.34
CA ASN A 107 15.91 -19.05 21.47
C ASN A 107 16.97 -18.41 22.39
N ALA A 108 17.97 -17.77 21.82
CA ALA A 108 18.99 -17.01 22.57
C ALA A 108 18.36 -15.86 23.36
N SER A 109 17.44 -15.09 22.73
CA SER A 109 16.69 -14.03 23.40
C SER A 109 15.86 -14.58 24.57
N ASP A 110 15.15 -15.70 24.38
CA ASP A 110 14.39 -16.35 25.46
C ASP A 110 15.31 -16.77 26.63
N ALA A 111 16.52 -17.27 26.34
CA ALA A 111 17.48 -17.66 27.36
C ALA A 111 18.01 -16.46 28.16
N LEU A 112 18.25 -15.34 27.48
CA LEU A 112 18.63 -14.06 28.10
C LEU A 112 17.48 -13.50 28.95
N ASP A 113 16.24 -13.55 28.47
CA ASP A 113 15.07 -13.08 29.21
C ASP A 113 14.77 -13.92 30.44
N LYS A 114 14.90 -15.26 30.36
CA LYS A 114 14.79 -16.14 31.54
C LYS A 114 15.77 -15.74 32.63
N LEU A 115 17.04 -15.55 32.25
CA LEU A 115 18.06 -15.10 33.18
C LEU A 115 17.74 -13.73 33.76
N ARG A 116 17.35 -12.76 32.92
CA ARG A 116 16.96 -11.42 33.34
C ARG A 116 15.83 -11.45 34.37
N LEU A 117 14.80 -12.28 34.14
CA LEU A 117 13.66 -12.42 35.05
C LEU A 117 14.04 -13.10 36.37
N LEU A 118 14.90 -14.12 36.34
CA LEU A 118 15.43 -14.74 37.56
C LEU A 118 16.33 -13.77 38.34
N ALA A 119 17.11 -12.96 37.63
CA ALA A 119 17.99 -11.96 38.22
C ALA A 119 17.23 -10.85 38.96
N LEU A 120 15.96 -10.60 38.63
CA LEU A 120 15.10 -9.71 39.41
C LEU A 120 14.84 -10.22 40.82
N LYS A 121 14.92 -11.54 41.04
CA LYS A 121 14.78 -12.17 42.37
C LYS A 121 16.13 -12.39 43.03
N ASP A 122 17.15 -12.74 42.24
CA ASP A 122 18.51 -12.99 42.72
C ASP A 122 19.54 -12.40 41.75
N SER A 123 20.04 -11.20 42.07
CA SER A 123 21.00 -10.48 41.22
C SER A 123 22.35 -11.19 41.09
N ALA A 124 22.69 -12.11 42.00
CA ALA A 124 23.96 -12.86 41.93
C ALA A 124 24.03 -13.78 40.70
N LEU A 125 22.87 -14.16 40.12
CA LEU A 125 22.81 -15.01 38.94
C LEU A 125 23.43 -14.39 37.68
N LEU A 126 23.52 -13.06 37.61
CA LEU A 126 24.14 -12.34 36.49
C LEU A 126 25.67 -12.49 36.48
N GLY A 127 26.30 -12.80 37.62
CA GLY A 127 27.76 -12.72 37.75
C GLY A 127 28.27 -11.28 37.75
N GLU A 128 29.60 -11.12 37.61
CA GLU A 128 30.29 -9.83 37.62
C GLU A 128 31.10 -9.61 36.33
N GLY A 129 31.47 -8.35 36.06
CA GLY A 129 32.30 -7.99 34.91
C GLY A 129 31.62 -8.32 33.57
N GLU A 130 32.37 -8.96 32.66
CA GLU A 130 31.84 -9.39 31.37
C GLU A 130 30.68 -10.40 31.48
N GLU A 131 30.68 -11.26 32.49
CA GLU A 131 29.65 -12.29 32.64
C GLU A 131 28.26 -11.70 32.89
N ALA A 132 28.17 -10.46 33.38
CA ALA A 132 26.90 -9.75 33.58
C ALA A 132 26.25 -9.27 32.26
N ALA A 133 26.98 -9.26 31.14
CA ALA A 133 26.45 -8.80 29.87
C ALA A 133 25.38 -9.76 29.31
N LEU A 134 24.24 -9.19 28.88
CA LEU A 134 23.15 -9.91 28.21
C LEU A 134 23.17 -9.57 26.72
N GLU A 135 23.76 -10.46 25.92
CA GLU A 135 24.03 -10.23 24.51
C GLU A 135 24.03 -11.53 23.71
N ILE A 136 23.91 -11.39 22.39
CA ILE A 136 24.01 -12.46 21.40
C ILE A 136 25.18 -12.12 20.47
N ARG A 137 26.09 -13.06 20.25
CA ARG A 137 27.27 -12.88 19.40
C ARG A 137 27.27 -13.91 18.28
N ILE A 138 27.47 -13.45 17.06
CA ILE A 138 27.54 -14.26 15.85
C ILE A 138 28.95 -14.13 15.28
N ARG A 139 29.61 -15.27 15.02
CA ARG A 139 30.91 -15.29 14.33
C ARG A 139 30.91 -16.40 13.29
N VAL A 140 31.74 -16.23 12.26
CA VAL A 140 31.88 -17.21 11.19
C VAL A 140 33.34 -17.61 11.04
N ASP A 141 33.59 -18.91 10.97
CA ASP A 141 34.83 -19.48 10.48
C ASP A 141 34.59 -19.96 9.04
N LYS A 142 34.96 -19.11 8.06
CA LYS A 142 34.72 -19.36 6.64
C LYS A 142 35.51 -20.57 6.13
N GLU A 143 36.71 -20.80 6.65
CA GLU A 143 37.57 -21.92 6.26
C GLU A 143 36.95 -23.27 6.66
N LYS A 144 36.35 -23.31 7.87
CA LYS A 144 35.70 -24.53 8.38
C LYS A 144 34.22 -24.63 8.02
N ARG A 145 33.64 -23.60 7.40
CA ARG A 145 32.19 -23.45 7.16
C ARG A 145 31.38 -23.60 8.44
N VAL A 146 31.88 -23.03 9.53
CA VAL A 146 31.21 -23.07 10.84
C VAL A 146 30.65 -21.70 11.17
N LEU A 147 29.33 -21.62 11.24
CA LEU A 147 28.61 -20.48 11.81
C LEU A 147 28.44 -20.74 13.30
N GLN A 148 28.92 -19.82 14.13
CA GLN A 148 28.76 -19.91 15.58
C GLN A 148 27.83 -18.82 16.09
N ILE A 149 26.88 -19.22 16.94
CA ILE A 149 26.00 -18.32 17.68
C ILE A 149 26.22 -18.54 19.17
N ARG A 150 26.57 -17.50 19.90
CA ARG A 150 26.76 -17.51 21.36
C ARG A 150 25.75 -16.59 22.03
N ASP A 151 25.05 -17.11 23.04
CA ASP A 151 24.26 -16.31 23.96
C ASP A 151 24.85 -16.37 25.38
N ARG A 152 24.72 -15.27 26.12
CA ARG A 152 25.08 -15.19 27.55
C ARG A 152 23.88 -15.40 28.48
N GLY A 153 22.89 -16.18 28.03
CA GLY A 153 21.65 -16.48 28.75
C GLY A 153 21.83 -17.46 29.90
N ILE A 154 20.74 -18.10 30.33
CA ILE A 154 20.71 -19.00 31.49
C ILE A 154 21.51 -20.31 31.29
N GLY A 155 21.66 -20.77 30.05
CA GLY A 155 22.26 -22.08 29.72
C GLY A 155 21.33 -23.26 30.04
N MET A 156 21.81 -24.49 29.86
CA MET A 156 21.07 -25.72 30.09
C MET A 156 21.85 -26.68 30.98
N THR A 157 21.18 -27.37 31.90
CA THR A 157 21.77 -28.50 32.64
C THR A 157 21.83 -29.74 31.75
N LYS A 158 22.58 -30.79 32.17
CA LYS A 158 22.54 -32.09 31.45
C LYS A 158 21.12 -32.64 31.34
N LYS A 159 20.30 -32.41 32.37
CA LYS A 159 18.90 -32.82 32.39
C LYS A 159 18.06 -32.04 31.37
N ASP A 160 18.33 -30.75 31.19
CA ASP A 160 17.64 -29.91 30.21
C ASP A 160 18.03 -30.28 28.78
N LEU A 161 19.30 -30.61 28.52
CA LEU A 161 19.73 -31.12 27.21
C LEU A 161 18.94 -32.36 26.80
N VAL A 162 18.76 -33.33 27.71
CA VAL A 162 17.97 -34.54 27.42
C VAL A 162 16.47 -34.22 27.28
N ASN A 163 15.92 -33.44 28.21
CA ASN A 163 14.48 -33.26 28.32
C ASN A 163 13.89 -32.20 27.40
N ASN A 164 14.66 -31.22 26.97
CA ASN A 164 14.20 -30.11 26.15
C ASN A 164 14.79 -30.23 24.75
N LEU A 165 16.13 -30.22 24.62
CA LEU A 165 16.79 -30.25 23.31
C LEU A 165 16.68 -31.62 22.62
N GLY A 166 16.72 -32.71 23.40
CA GLY A 166 16.59 -34.07 22.92
C GLY A 166 15.16 -34.58 22.75
N THR A 167 14.14 -33.75 23.02
CA THR A 167 12.72 -34.15 22.96
C THR A 167 11.93 -33.24 22.04
N ILE A 168 11.43 -33.79 20.93
CA ILE A 168 10.59 -33.05 19.98
C ILE A 168 9.30 -32.59 20.65
N ALA A 169 8.86 -31.37 20.31
CA ALA A 169 7.63 -30.74 20.81
C ALA A 169 7.63 -30.47 22.33
N LYS A 170 8.83 -30.33 22.93
CA LYS A 170 8.98 -29.92 24.32
C LYS A 170 9.75 -28.61 24.42
N SER A 171 9.12 -27.59 24.99
CA SER A 171 9.72 -26.26 25.17
C SER A 171 9.97 -25.98 26.65
N GLY A 172 11.25 -25.84 27.02
CA GLY A 172 11.62 -25.33 28.35
C GLY A 172 11.17 -23.89 28.59
N THR A 173 10.91 -23.13 27.52
CA THR A 173 10.32 -21.78 27.60
C THR A 173 8.84 -21.83 27.97
N ALA A 174 8.07 -22.77 27.42
CA ALA A 174 6.68 -22.97 27.80
C ALA A 174 6.55 -23.38 29.29
N ALA A 175 7.38 -24.32 29.74
CA ALA A 175 7.41 -24.73 31.15
C ALA A 175 7.78 -23.56 32.10
N PHE A 176 8.69 -22.69 31.68
CA PHE A 176 9.06 -21.50 32.45
C PHE A 176 7.91 -20.47 32.50
N LEU A 177 7.18 -20.27 31.39
CA LEU A 177 6.00 -19.40 31.37
C LEU A 177 4.92 -19.87 32.35
N GLU A 178 4.61 -21.17 32.39
CA GLU A 178 3.65 -21.73 33.35
C GLU A 178 4.07 -21.48 34.81
N GLN A 179 5.36 -21.56 35.10
CA GLN A 179 5.89 -21.26 36.44
C GLN A 179 5.84 -19.76 36.78
N MET A 180 6.02 -18.88 35.79
CA MET A 180 6.08 -17.43 35.97
C MET A 180 4.74 -16.70 35.84
N GLN A 181 3.68 -17.33 35.33
CA GLN A 181 2.31 -16.75 35.24
C GLN A 181 1.76 -16.27 36.59
N LYS A 182 2.38 -16.63 37.72
CA LYS A 182 2.05 -16.10 39.06
C LYS A 182 2.73 -14.77 39.42
N GLY A 183 3.56 -14.17 38.55
CA GLY A 183 4.46 -13.07 38.95
C GLY A 183 4.76 -11.95 37.94
N GLY A 184 4.17 -11.90 36.74
CA GLY A 184 4.34 -10.74 35.84
C GLY A 184 4.01 -11.00 34.37
N ASP A 185 4.08 -9.93 33.57
CA ASP A 185 3.83 -9.90 32.12
C ASP A 185 5.08 -10.41 31.37
N VAL A 186 5.14 -11.72 31.10
CA VAL A 186 6.31 -12.39 30.52
C VAL A 186 6.08 -12.71 29.04
N ASN A 187 6.77 -11.99 28.16
CA ASN A 187 6.68 -12.14 26.70
C ASN A 187 7.82 -13.00 26.13
N LEU A 188 7.80 -14.32 26.38
CA LEU A 188 8.75 -15.26 25.76
C LEU A 188 8.22 -15.78 24.42
N ILE A 189 9.11 -16.06 23.47
CA ILE A 189 8.77 -16.35 22.07
C ILE A 189 8.54 -17.86 21.86
N GLY A 190 9.39 -18.73 22.40
CA GLY A 190 9.46 -20.17 22.16
C GLY A 190 8.35 -21.02 22.79
N GLN A 191 7.31 -21.41 22.04
CA GLN A 191 6.21 -22.23 22.59
C GLN A 191 6.15 -23.67 22.06
N PHE A 192 6.52 -23.91 20.80
CA PHE A 192 6.28 -25.20 20.14
C PHE A 192 7.32 -26.29 20.44
N GLY A 193 8.57 -25.95 20.78
CA GLY A 193 9.62 -26.95 21.01
C GLY A 193 10.11 -27.67 19.76
N VAL A 194 10.04 -27.01 18.58
CA VAL A 194 10.55 -27.54 17.30
C VAL A 194 11.52 -26.61 16.59
N GLY A 195 11.57 -25.32 16.96
CA GLY A 195 12.34 -24.29 16.26
C GLY A 195 13.85 -24.51 16.26
N PHE A 196 14.42 -25.19 17.27
CA PHE A 196 15.86 -25.53 17.24
C PHE A 196 16.23 -26.39 16.03
N TYR A 197 15.38 -27.37 15.67
CA TYR A 197 15.69 -28.32 14.61
C TYR A 197 15.68 -27.71 13.20
N SER A 198 15.20 -26.47 13.03
CA SER A 198 15.34 -25.77 11.75
C SER A 198 16.80 -25.51 11.38
N VAL A 199 17.74 -25.60 12.32
CA VAL A 199 19.19 -25.52 12.05
C VAL A 199 19.64 -26.55 11.00
N TYR A 200 19.02 -27.73 10.96
CA TYR A 200 19.34 -28.80 10.00
C TYR A 200 18.82 -28.52 8.58
N LEU A 201 18.09 -27.43 8.36
CA LEU A 201 17.84 -26.91 7.01
C LEU A 201 19.16 -26.58 6.31
N VAL A 202 20.11 -26.00 7.06
CA VAL A 202 21.37 -25.45 6.55
C VAL A 202 22.62 -26.19 7.03
N ALA A 203 22.49 -27.09 8.01
CA ALA A 203 23.61 -27.79 8.63
C ALA A 203 23.52 -29.31 8.46
N ASP A 204 24.66 -29.95 8.26
CA ASP A 204 24.79 -31.42 8.32
C ASP A 204 25.01 -31.91 9.75
N TYR A 205 25.65 -31.07 10.57
CA TYR A 205 26.06 -31.42 11.92
C TYR A 205 26.02 -30.18 12.82
N VAL A 206 25.58 -30.37 14.07
CA VAL A 206 25.41 -29.29 15.03
C VAL A 206 25.98 -29.69 16.38
N GLU A 207 26.77 -28.80 16.96
CA GLU A 207 27.29 -28.91 18.31
C GLU A 207 26.68 -27.81 19.18
N VAL A 208 26.27 -28.16 20.39
CA VAL A 208 25.72 -27.24 21.38
C VAL A 208 26.52 -27.38 22.66
N ILE A 209 27.32 -26.35 22.96
CA ILE A 209 28.11 -26.26 24.18
C ILE A 209 27.35 -25.36 25.14
N THR A 210 27.00 -25.86 26.33
CA THR A 210 26.17 -25.10 27.27
C THR A 210 26.69 -25.20 28.69
N LYS A 211 26.52 -24.11 29.45
CA LYS A 211 26.88 -24.02 30.86
C LYS A 211 25.78 -23.31 31.63
N HIS A 212 25.05 -24.07 32.43
CA HIS A 212 24.13 -23.53 33.44
C HIS A 212 24.86 -23.28 34.76
N ASN A 213 24.46 -22.27 35.55
CA ASN A 213 25.14 -21.97 36.83
C ASN A 213 25.15 -23.17 37.79
N ASP A 214 24.04 -23.92 37.84
CA ASP A 214 23.86 -25.07 38.73
C ASP A 214 24.47 -26.40 38.23
N ASP A 215 25.15 -26.40 37.08
CA ASP A 215 25.69 -27.63 36.49
C ASP A 215 27.06 -27.38 35.82
N LYS A 216 27.70 -28.46 35.37
CA LYS A 216 28.95 -28.41 34.61
C LYS A 216 28.70 -27.96 33.16
N GLN A 217 29.80 -27.72 32.42
CA GLN A 217 29.74 -27.47 30.98
C GLN A 217 29.59 -28.80 30.25
N TYR A 218 28.65 -28.88 29.32
CA TYR A 218 28.38 -30.07 28.51
C TYR A 218 28.41 -29.73 27.03
N ILE A 219 28.81 -30.71 26.22
CA ILE A 219 28.69 -30.70 24.76
C ILE A 219 27.57 -31.65 24.38
N TRP A 220 26.64 -31.17 23.57
CA TRP A 220 25.64 -31.97 22.87
C TRP A 220 25.95 -31.95 21.37
N GLU A 221 25.88 -33.09 20.71
CA GLU A 221 26.13 -33.20 19.27
C GLU A 221 25.10 -34.09 18.57
N SER A 222 24.77 -33.77 17.32
CA SER A 222 23.84 -34.54 16.49
C SER A 222 23.91 -34.15 15.02
N ASP A 223 23.71 -35.15 14.16
CA ASP A 223 23.56 -35.07 12.69
C ASP A 223 22.09 -35.17 12.23
N ALA A 224 21.14 -35.11 13.16
CA ALA A 224 19.71 -35.36 12.92
C ALA A 224 19.36 -36.77 12.42
N GLY A 225 20.29 -37.74 12.50
CA GLY A 225 20.10 -39.15 12.12
C GLY A 225 19.22 -39.98 13.07
N GLY A 226 18.58 -39.34 14.05
CA GLY A 226 17.68 -39.97 15.02
C GLY A 226 18.30 -40.27 16.39
N ASN A 227 19.55 -39.88 16.62
CA ASN A 227 20.21 -39.93 17.93
C ASN A 227 21.05 -38.66 18.19
N TYR A 228 21.50 -38.49 19.42
CA TYR A 228 22.41 -37.42 19.83
C TYR A 228 23.32 -37.92 20.96
N ALA A 229 24.49 -37.30 21.12
CA ALA A 229 25.42 -37.60 22.22
C ALA A 229 25.55 -36.42 23.18
N ILE A 230 25.84 -36.71 24.45
CA ILE A 230 26.13 -35.70 25.48
C ILE A 230 27.39 -36.12 26.24
N SER A 231 28.40 -35.25 26.27
CA SER A 231 29.64 -35.42 27.03
C SER A 231 29.90 -34.23 27.95
N GLU A 232 30.60 -34.46 29.06
CA GLU A 232 31.13 -33.35 29.88
C GLU A 232 32.28 -32.70 29.12
N ASP A 233 32.26 -31.38 28.99
CA ASP A 233 33.33 -30.65 28.33
C ASP A 233 34.54 -30.53 29.26
N THR A 234 35.59 -31.31 29.04
CA THR A 234 36.80 -31.27 29.87
C THR A 234 37.92 -30.44 29.28
N GLU A 235 37.92 -30.23 27.96
CA GLU A 235 39.06 -29.68 27.19
C GLU A 235 38.74 -28.38 26.47
N GLY A 236 37.46 -28.08 26.24
CA GLY A 236 36.99 -26.89 25.54
C GLY A 236 37.11 -25.59 26.35
N GLU A 237 37.00 -24.48 25.63
CA GLU A 237 36.98 -23.14 26.21
C GLU A 237 35.84 -22.99 27.23
N ARG A 238 36.14 -22.46 28.42
CA ARG A 238 35.12 -22.24 29.45
C ARG A 238 34.28 -21.02 29.12
N ILE A 239 33.00 -21.24 28.82
CA ILE A 239 32.11 -20.17 28.34
C ILE A 239 31.47 -19.33 29.46
N GLY A 240 31.69 -19.72 30.73
CA GLY A 240 31.16 -19.07 31.94
C GLY A 240 29.69 -19.40 32.18
N ARG A 241 28.81 -18.92 31.29
CA ARG A 241 27.37 -19.13 31.32
C ARG A 241 26.75 -18.99 29.92
N GLY A 242 25.64 -19.67 29.68
CA GLY A 242 24.86 -19.56 28.45
C GLY A 242 25.12 -20.73 27.51
N THR A 243 24.98 -20.49 26.21
CA THR A 243 25.11 -21.54 25.18
C THR A 243 25.88 -21.02 23.97
N VAL A 244 26.66 -21.90 23.36
CA VAL A 244 27.33 -21.74 22.06
C VAL A 244 26.83 -22.84 21.14
N ILE A 245 26.32 -22.45 19.98
CA ILE A 245 25.87 -23.36 18.93
C ILE A 245 26.85 -23.25 17.77
N ASN A 246 27.55 -24.33 17.47
CA ASN A 246 28.38 -24.46 16.26
C ASN A 246 27.55 -25.17 15.19
N ILE A 247 27.41 -24.51 14.05
CA ILE A 247 26.58 -24.94 12.93
C ILE A 247 27.53 -25.27 11.78
N HIS A 248 27.68 -26.56 11.48
CA HIS A 248 28.51 -27.02 10.38
C HIS A 248 27.66 -26.98 9.11
N LEU A 249 27.84 -25.91 8.34
CA LEU A 249 27.02 -25.63 7.17
C LEU A 249 27.23 -26.68 6.09
N LYS A 250 26.13 -27.01 5.40
CA LYS A 250 26.16 -27.83 4.20
C LYS A 250 26.97 -27.14 3.11
N GLU A 251 27.48 -27.92 2.18
CA GLU A 251 28.31 -27.41 1.08
C GLU A 251 27.54 -26.44 0.17
N ASP A 252 26.26 -26.71 -0.09
CA ASP A 252 25.36 -25.86 -0.88
C ASP A 252 24.81 -24.64 -0.11
N GLU A 253 25.09 -24.55 1.19
CA GLU A 253 24.59 -23.51 2.10
C GLU A 253 25.72 -22.59 2.61
N ALA A 254 26.89 -22.63 1.94
CA ALA A 254 28.07 -21.84 2.30
C ALA A 254 27.83 -20.31 2.27
N HIS A 255 26.83 -19.83 1.53
CA HIS A 255 26.47 -18.41 1.48
C HIS A 255 26.00 -17.85 2.84
N TYR A 256 25.55 -18.71 3.78
CA TYR A 256 25.27 -18.28 5.16
C TYR A 256 26.53 -18.03 6.00
N ALA A 257 27.73 -18.32 5.46
CA ALA A 257 29.02 -17.90 6.03
C ALA A 257 29.43 -16.47 5.57
N GLU A 258 28.64 -15.81 4.72
CA GLU A 258 28.92 -14.46 4.26
C GLU A 258 28.37 -13.41 5.23
N GLU A 259 29.21 -12.43 5.59
CA GLU A 259 28.83 -11.33 6.50
C GLU A 259 27.62 -10.55 5.98
N ALA A 260 27.58 -10.25 4.67
CA ALA A 260 26.47 -9.54 4.06
C ALA A 260 25.14 -10.28 4.22
N LYS A 261 25.15 -11.61 4.04
CA LYS A 261 23.94 -12.44 4.21
C LYS A 261 23.47 -12.44 5.67
N LEU A 262 24.39 -12.58 6.63
CA LEU A 262 24.03 -12.54 8.05
C LEU A 262 23.46 -11.18 8.46
N LYS A 263 24.05 -10.07 7.98
CA LYS A 263 23.52 -8.72 8.20
C LYS A 263 22.09 -8.57 7.64
N GLU A 264 21.85 -9.05 6.42
CA GLU A 264 20.52 -9.06 5.79
C GLU A 264 19.50 -9.81 6.65
N LEU A 265 19.84 -11.02 7.11
CA LEU A 265 18.94 -11.87 7.89
C LEU A 265 18.62 -11.28 9.27
N VAL A 266 19.62 -10.75 9.98
CA VAL A 266 19.40 -10.11 11.28
C VAL A 266 18.55 -8.85 11.11
N ALA A 267 18.83 -8.01 10.12
CA ALA A 267 18.02 -6.83 9.81
C ALA A 267 16.58 -7.20 9.39
N LYS A 268 16.37 -8.35 8.74
CA LYS A 268 15.04 -8.79 8.33
C LYS A 268 14.21 -9.35 9.49
N TYR A 269 14.79 -10.22 10.30
CA TYR A 269 14.03 -11.04 11.26
C TYR A 269 14.19 -10.63 12.72
N SER A 270 15.32 -10.01 13.07
CA SER A 270 15.76 -9.83 14.47
C SER A 270 16.13 -8.39 14.81
N GLU A 271 15.79 -7.44 13.95
CA GLU A 271 16.09 -6.00 14.10
C GLU A 271 15.60 -5.41 15.43
N PHE A 272 14.51 -5.94 15.99
CA PHE A 272 13.84 -5.40 17.17
C PHE A 272 13.88 -6.33 18.39
N ILE A 273 14.78 -7.31 18.37
CA ILE A 273 15.08 -8.13 19.55
C ILE A 273 15.68 -7.24 20.64
N ASN A 274 15.28 -7.48 21.90
CA ASN A 274 15.56 -6.60 23.03
C ASN A 274 17.04 -6.57 23.46
N PHE A 275 17.83 -7.55 23.03
CA PHE A 275 19.22 -7.73 23.41
C PHE A 275 20.13 -7.40 22.23
N PRO A 276 21.31 -6.79 22.46
CA PRO A 276 22.26 -6.48 21.40
C PRO A 276 22.75 -7.76 20.71
N ILE A 277 22.72 -7.73 19.38
CA ILE A 277 23.19 -8.78 18.48
C ILE A 277 24.46 -8.25 17.82
N TYR A 278 25.58 -8.89 18.12
CA TYR A 278 26.88 -8.55 17.54
C TYR A 278 27.25 -9.54 16.45
N LEU A 279 27.84 -9.04 15.37
CA LEU A 279 28.52 -9.84 14.34
C LEU A 279 30.01 -9.52 14.37
N TYR A 280 30.84 -10.54 14.43
CA TYR A 280 32.29 -10.38 14.24
C TYR A 280 32.57 -10.19 12.75
N ALA A 281 32.83 -8.95 12.34
CA ALA A 281 32.93 -8.55 10.94
C ALA A 281 34.21 -7.76 10.67
N SER A 282 34.62 -7.75 9.41
CA SER A 282 35.80 -7.02 8.96
C SER A 282 35.45 -5.59 8.57
N LYS A 283 36.35 -4.63 8.86
CA LYS A 283 36.28 -3.24 8.41
C LYS A 283 37.63 -2.80 7.83
N GLU A 284 37.61 -2.16 6.67
CA GLU A 284 38.81 -1.50 6.12
C GLU A 284 39.03 -0.17 6.86
N VAL A 285 40.16 -0.03 7.55
CA VAL A 285 40.60 1.21 8.20
C VAL A 285 41.80 1.74 7.42
N SER A 286 41.70 2.99 6.96
CA SER A 286 42.81 3.68 6.30
C SER A 286 43.70 4.34 7.34
N ASN A 287 44.91 3.81 7.51
CA ASN A 287 45.95 4.40 8.37
C ASN A 287 46.96 5.14 7.48
N GLU A 288 47.30 6.38 7.85
CA GLU A 288 48.38 7.13 7.22
C GLU A 288 49.72 6.75 7.85
N VAL A 289 50.58 6.05 7.11
CA VAL A 289 51.90 5.63 7.59
C VAL A 289 52.97 6.54 6.97
N PRO A 290 53.89 7.12 7.76
CA PRO A 290 55.02 7.89 7.23
C PRO A 290 55.91 6.99 6.36
N VAL A 291 56.31 7.47 5.17
CA VAL A 291 57.34 6.83 4.35
C VAL A 291 58.70 7.22 4.95
N GLU A 292 59.44 6.25 5.49
CA GLU A 292 60.88 6.43 5.73
C GLU A 292 61.62 6.23 4.40
N ASP A 293 62.42 7.22 4.00
CA ASP A 293 63.26 7.17 2.81
C ASP A 293 64.35 6.10 2.97
N GLU A 294 64.12 4.89 2.45
CA GLU A 294 65.21 3.97 2.13
C GLU A 294 65.68 4.23 0.69
N GLU A 295 66.92 4.68 0.58
CA GLU A 295 67.66 4.88 -0.67
C GLU A 295 67.78 3.56 -1.48
N GLY A 296 67.39 3.61 -2.76
CA GLY A 296 68.04 2.89 -3.86
C GLY A 296 67.47 1.53 -4.27
N GLU A 297 66.73 1.48 -5.38
CA GLU A 297 67.23 1.02 -6.70
C GLU A 297 66.09 1.03 -7.74
N ASP A 298 66.45 1.47 -8.94
CA ASP A 298 65.62 1.68 -10.12
C ASP A 298 64.95 0.39 -10.63
N GLU A 299 63.71 0.48 -11.11
CA GLU A 299 63.41 0.04 -12.49
C GLU A 299 62.17 0.73 -13.05
N ALA A 300 62.38 1.37 -14.19
CA ALA A 300 61.40 2.12 -14.97
C ALA A 300 60.37 1.19 -15.64
N THR A 301 59.14 1.68 -15.79
CA THR A 301 58.40 1.47 -17.03
C THR A 301 57.49 2.66 -17.29
N GLU A 302 57.75 3.29 -18.43
CA GLU A 302 57.13 4.49 -18.98
C GLU A 302 55.67 4.26 -19.39
N THR A 303 54.86 5.31 -19.27
CA THR A 303 53.88 5.72 -20.29
C THR A 303 53.45 7.17 -20.04
N GLU A 304 54.27 8.10 -20.54
CA GLU A 304 53.91 9.15 -21.53
C GLU A 304 52.43 9.20 -21.99
N GLU A 305 51.72 10.32 -22.21
CA GLU A 305 52.06 11.74 -22.41
C GLU A 305 50.85 12.69 -22.18
N ALA A 306 51.19 13.98 -21.97
CA ALA A 306 50.62 15.21 -22.56
C ALA A 306 49.27 15.80 -22.07
N ASP A 307 49.07 17.12 -22.00
CA ASP A 307 49.91 18.35 -21.94
C ASP A 307 48.93 19.55 -21.75
N SER A 308 49.48 20.72 -21.39
CA SER A 308 48.99 22.11 -21.57
C SER A 308 48.51 22.93 -20.34
N ASP A 309 49.49 23.72 -19.86
CA ASP A 309 49.54 25.19 -19.66
C ASP A 309 48.76 25.91 -18.53
N GLU A 310 49.52 26.16 -17.46
CA GLU A 310 49.96 27.46 -16.90
C GLU A 310 48.98 28.65 -16.69
N SER A 311 48.92 29.09 -15.43
CA SER A 311 49.19 30.49 -15.07
C SER A 311 49.81 30.61 -13.68
N GLU A 312 51.00 31.20 -13.63
CA GLU A 312 51.82 31.57 -12.47
C GLU A 312 51.16 32.68 -11.62
N GLU A 313 51.40 32.68 -10.30
CA GLU A 313 51.98 33.82 -9.58
C GLU A 313 52.37 33.44 -8.13
N GLU A 314 53.60 33.80 -7.77
CA GLU A 314 54.34 33.52 -6.54
C GLU A 314 53.75 34.18 -5.28
N SER A 315 53.92 33.56 -4.10
CA SER A 315 54.61 34.20 -2.96
C SER A 315 54.74 33.26 -1.76
N GLU A 316 55.83 33.48 -1.03
CA GLU A 316 56.59 32.56 -0.20
C GLU A 316 56.06 32.37 1.24
N ASN A 317 56.48 31.23 1.81
CA ASN A 317 56.76 30.93 3.23
C ASN A 317 55.60 30.63 4.20
N ASP A 318 55.36 29.34 4.43
CA ASP A 318 55.72 28.62 5.68
C ASP A 318 55.10 27.21 5.62
N GLU A 319 55.84 26.22 5.09
CA GLU A 319 55.43 24.81 5.16
C GLU A 319 56.47 24.01 5.94
N GLU A 320 56.09 23.63 7.16
CA GLU A 320 56.69 22.48 7.85
C GLU A 320 56.57 21.26 6.93
N GLU A 321 57.70 20.66 6.53
CA GLU A 321 57.72 19.39 5.81
C GLU A 321 56.95 18.32 6.61
N LYS A 322 55.69 18.08 6.25
CA LYS A 322 54.95 16.92 6.71
C LYS A 322 55.54 15.69 6.02
N PRO A 323 55.87 14.62 6.76
CA PRO A 323 56.37 13.39 6.15
C PRO A 323 55.36 12.89 5.13
N LYS A 324 55.83 12.45 3.95
CA LYS A 324 54.97 11.82 2.93
C LYS A 324 54.29 10.62 3.59
N THR A 325 52.98 10.70 3.82
CA THR A 325 52.22 9.57 4.36
C THR A 325 51.64 8.76 3.20
N LYS A 326 51.77 7.43 3.27
CA LYS A 326 51.05 6.51 2.38
C LYS A 326 49.81 6.04 3.11
N THR A 327 48.64 6.17 2.47
CA THR A 327 47.40 5.59 2.97
C THR A 327 47.47 4.07 2.82
N VAL A 328 47.65 3.36 3.92
CA VAL A 328 47.60 1.89 3.97
C VAL A 328 46.22 1.48 4.46
N LYS A 329 45.51 0.67 3.68
CA LYS A 329 44.24 0.07 4.09
C LYS A 329 44.53 -1.20 4.89
N GLU A 330 44.20 -1.20 6.17
CA GLU A 330 44.31 -2.36 7.06
C GLU A 330 42.91 -2.94 7.32
N THR A 331 42.77 -4.26 7.26
CA THR A 331 41.50 -4.92 7.60
C THR A 331 41.50 -5.27 9.09
N VAL A 332 40.65 -4.59 9.86
CA VAL A 332 40.48 -4.84 11.30
C VAL A 332 39.19 -5.62 11.52
N TRP A 333 39.24 -6.61 12.42
CA TRP A 333 38.07 -7.39 12.81
C TRP A 333 37.57 -6.95 14.17
N ASP A 334 36.28 -6.63 14.27
CA ASP A 334 35.66 -6.21 15.52
C ASP A 334 34.18 -6.61 15.58
N TRP A 335 33.59 -6.53 16.77
CA TRP A 335 32.18 -6.79 17.01
C TRP A 335 31.32 -5.58 16.58
N GLU A 336 30.51 -5.77 15.56
CA GLU A 336 29.55 -4.78 15.05
C GLU A 336 28.13 -5.08 15.59
N VAL A 337 27.49 -4.09 16.21
CA VAL A 337 26.07 -4.19 16.62
C VAL A 337 25.19 -4.13 15.38
N LEU A 338 24.32 -5.13 15.20
CA LEU A 338 23.42 -5.22 14.04
C LEU A 338 22.02 -4.64 14.28
N ASN A 339 21.55 -4.55 15.53
CA ASN A 339 20.19 -4.17 15.89
C ASN A 339 20.11 -2.90 16.76
N ASP A 340 20.66 -1.78 16.26
CA ASP A 340 20.65 -0.49 16.99
C ASP A 340 19.27 0.22 16.99
N ASN A 341 18.33 -0.26 16.16
CA ASN A 341 17.01 0.35 16.04
C ASN A 341 16.11 -0.01 17.23
N LYS A 342 15.65 1.02 17.95
CA LYS A 342 14.76 0.84 19.10
C LYS A 342 13.32 0.57 18.66
N ALA A 343 12.68 -0.40 19.31
CA ALA A 343 11.26 -0.71 19.12
C ALA A 343 10.35 0.38 19.73
N ILE A 344 10.20 1.51 19.04
CA ILE A 344 9.49 2.70 19.56
C ILE A 344 8.01 2.44 19.87
N TRP A 345 7.38 1.46 19.20
CA TRP A 345 5.96 1.14 19.38
C TRP A 345 5.63 0.47 20.72
N LEU A 346 6.65 0.11 21.48
CA LEU A 346 6.51 -0.50 22.81
C LEU A 346 6.58 0.51 23.95
N ARG A 347 7.09 1.71 23.66
CA ARG A 347 7.19 2.82 24.61
C ARG A 347 5.89 3.60 24.64
N ASP A 348 5.67 4.38 25.68
CA ASP A 348 4.57 5.34 25.69
C ASP A 348 4.82 6.36 24.55
N PRO A 349 3.82 6.68 23.70
CA PRO A 349 3.97 7.69 22.66
C PRO A 349 4.51 9.04 23.16
N LYS A 350 4.26 9.41 24.42
CA LYS A 350 4.74 10.66 25.03
C LYS A 350 6.25 10.66 25.29
N ASP A 351 6.84 9.48 25.44
CA ASP A 351 8.27 9.34 25.71
C ASP A 351 9.11 9.22 24.42
N VAL A 352 8.48 9.21 23.25
CA VAL A 352 9.15 9.05 21.95
C VAL A 352 9.27 10.40 21.27
N SER A 353 10.50 10.84 21.03
CA SER A 353 10.77 12.11 20.34
C SER A 353 10.52 12.02 18.83
N GLU A 354 10.29 13.16 18.18
CA GLU A 354 10.09 13.23 16.72
C GLU A 354 11.33 12.71 15.94
N GLN A 355 12.53 12.95 16.45
CA GLN A 355 13.76 12.42 15.86
C GLN A 355 13.81 10.89 15.88
N GLU A 356 13.30 10.27 16.95
CA GLU A 356 13.18 8.82 17.04
C GLU A 356 12.15 8.28 16.06
N TYR A 357 11.01 8.96 15.86
CA TYR A 357 10.05 8.61 14.82
C TYR A 357 10.63 8.71 13.41
N ASN A 358 11.41 9.76 13.14
CA ASN A 358 12.03 9.97 11.83
C ASN A 358 13.08 8.88 11.53
N LYS A 359 13.99 8.61 12.47
CA LYS A 359 14.97 7.51 12.34
C LYS A 359 14.28 6.15 12.18
N PHE A 360 13.20 5.94 12.92
CA PHE A 360 12.42 4.72 12.81
C PHE A 360 11.74 4.58 11.44
N TYR A 361 11.18 5.67 10.91
CA TYR A 361 10.60 5.69 9.57
C TYR A 361 11.65 5.40 8.49
N GLU A 362 12.83 6.00 8.58
CA GLU A 362 13.96 5.75 7.66
C GLU A 362 14.35 4.26 7.64
N ALA A 363 14.52 3.66 8.81
CA ALA A 363 14.79 2.23 8.94
C ALA A 363 13.66 1.36 8.35
N LEU A 364 12.41 1.70 8.66
CA LEU A 364 11.24 0.95 8.19
C LEU A 364 11.04 1.05 6.67
N ALA A 365 11.22 2.24 6.11
CA ALA A 365 11.04 2.56 4.69
C ALA A 365 12.29 2.23 3.84
N LYS A 366 13.42 1.92 4.48
CA LYS A 366 14.73 1.74 3.85
C LYS A 366 15.15 2.98 3.05
N THR A 367 14.98 4.15 3.65
CA THR A 367 15.29 5.46 3.06
C THR A 367 16.24 6.23 3.97
N THR A 368 17.05 7.14 3.41
CA THR A 368 18.00 7.96 4.19
C THR A 368 17.66 9.43 4.01
N GLY A 369 17.48 10.17 5.11
CA GLY A 369 17.21 11.62 5.09
C GLY A 369 15.76 11.99 4.77
N GLU A 370 14.88 11.02 4.55
CA GLU A 370 13.46 11.26 4.28
C GLU A 370 12.64 11.23 5.57
N LYS A 371 11.85 12.29 5.78
CA LYS A 371 10.92 12.38 6.90
C LYS A 371 9.50 12.03 6.46
N PRO A 372 8.68 11.38 7.32
CA PRO A 372 7.26 11.22 7.06
C PRO A 372 6.52 12.57 7.18
N LEU A 373 5.40 12.75 6.47
CA LEU A 373 4.52 13.92 6.62
C LEU A 373 3.83 13.93 7.97
N ALA A 374 3.41 12.75 8.41
CA ALA A 374 2.72 12.53 9.66
C ALA A 374 2.83 11.07 10.07
N TYR A 375 2.57 10.82 11.35
CA TYR A 375 2.53 9.49 11.91
C TYR A 375 1.41 9.33 12.93
N SER A 376 1.06 8.08 13.23
CA SER A 376 0.12 7.72 14.29
C SER A 376 0.65 6.53 15.05
N HIS A 377 0.94 6.74 16.35
CA HIS A 377 1.33 5.69 17.28
C HIS A 377 0.14 5.38 18.19
N PHE A 378 -0.32 4.13 18.21
CA PHE A 378 -1.45 3.73 19.04
C PHE A 378 -1.38 2.28 19.51
N LYS A 379 -2.07 2.02 20.62
CA LYS A 379 -2.43 0.70 21.12
C LYS A 379 -3.90 0.44 20.84
N ALA A 380 -4.21 -0.77 20.35
CA ALA A 380 -5.55 -1.22 20.08
C ALA A 380 -5.90 -2.36 21.04
N GLU A 381 -6.98 -2.20 21.80
CA GLU A 381 -7.44 -3.16 22.83
C GLU A 381 -8.78 -3.81 22.44
N GLY A 382 -9.18 -4.91 23.09
CA GLY A 382 -10.40 -5.68 22.82
C GLY A 382 -10.11 -7.10 22.34
N ASP A 383 -10.91 -7.64 21.41
CA ASP A 383 -10.78 -9.03 20.91
C ASP A 383 -9.40 -9.39 20.37
N VAL A 384 -8.68 -8.39 19.84
CA VAL A 384 -7.28 -8.50 19.43
C VAL A 384 -6.55 -7.28 19.97
N GLU A 385 -5.54 -7.55 20.79
CA GLU A 385 -4.64 -6.55 21.35
C GLU A 385 -3.38 -6.44 20.50
N PHE A 386 -3.05 -5.22 20.07
CA PHE A 386 -1.82 -4.95 19.32
C PHE A 386 -1.39 -3.49 19.47
N LYS A 387 -0.10 -3.25 19.21
CA LYS A 387 0.52 -1.94 19.14
C LYS A 387 0.90 -1.67 17.68
N SER A 388 0.81 -0.42 17.24
CA SER A 388 1.09 -0.06 15.86
C SER A 388 1.60 1.37 15.74
N VAL A 389 2.47 1.56 14.76
CA VAL A 389 2.87 2.88 14.28
C VAL A 389 2.63 2.92 12.77
N LEU A 390 1.91 3.94 12.33
CA LEU A 390 1.63 4.25 10.93
C LEU A 390 2.33 5.54 10.53
N PHE A 391 2.77 5.61 9.28
CA PHE A 391 3.45 6.75 8.68
C PHE A 391 2.85 7.07 7.32
N ILE A 392 2.76 8.36 7.02
CA ILE A 392 2.47 8.90 5.69
C ILE A 392 3.79 9.35 5.06
N PRO A 393 4.22 8.77 3.94
CA PRO A 393 5.40 9.25 3.20
C PRO A 393 5.22 10.70 2.70
N SER A 394 6.31 11.44 2.57
CA SER A 394 6.30 12.80 2.00
C SER A 394 6.17 12.87 0.49
N LYS A 395 6.44 11.77 -0.20
CA LYS A 395 6.27 11.65 -1.65
C LYS A 395 5.69 10.29 -1.98
N ALA A 396 4.87 10.24 -3.03
CA ALA A 396 4.45 8.98 -3.59
C ALA A 396 5.66 8.29 -4.28
N PRO A 397 5.82 6.96 -4.14
CA PRO A 397 6.81 6.22 -4.91
C PRO A 397 6.61 6.42 -6.41
N PHE A 398 7.70 6.35 -7.18
CA PHE A 398 7.62 6.42 -8.64
C PHE A 398 6.67 5.34 -9.19
N GLY A 399 5.78 5.73 -10.12
CA GLY A 399 4.79 4.82 -10.70
C GLY A 399 3.71 4.30 -9.73
N PHE A 400 3.53 4.94 -8.56
CA PHE A 400 2.56 4.48 -7.55
C PHE A 400 1.12 4.37 -8.08
N LEU A 401 0.68 5.32 -8.89
CA LEU A 401 -0.67 5.29 -9.48
C LEU A 401 -0.77 4.30 -10.64
N ASP A 402 0.27 4.16 -11.46
CA ASP A 402 0.28 3.22 -12.59
C ASP A 402 0.21 1.77 -12.10
N ASN A 403 0.88 1.49 -10.98
CA ASN A 403 0.89 0.19 -10.32
C ASN A 403 -0.21 0.05 -9.27
N TYR A 404 -1.25 0.88 -9.27
CA TYR A 404 -2.25 0.90 -8.19
C TYR A 404 -2.86 -0.48 -7.86
N TYR A 405 -3.15 -1.29 -8.87
CA TYR A 405 -3.77 -2.61 -8.69
C TYR A 405 -2.79 -3.73 -8.31
N THR A 406 -1.50 -3.51 -8.52
CA THR A 406 -0.42 -4.47 -8.19
C THR A 406 0.33 -4.09 -6.92
N ASN A 407 0.24 -2.82 -6.49
CA ASN A 407 0.85 -2.32 -5.28
C ASN A 407 0.28 -2.99 -4.03
N LYS A 408 1.18 -3.61 -3.28
CA LYS A 408 0.87 -4.21 -1.98
C LYS A 408 1.09 -3.19 -0.86
N PRO A 409 0.21 -3.15 0.17
CA PRO A 409 0.46 -2.33 1.36
C PRO A 409 1.77 -2.74 2.04
N SER A 410 2.67 -1.79 2.29
CA SER A 410 3.95 -2.08 2.95
C SER A 410 3.82 -2.07 4.47
N MET A 411 3.08 -3.05 5.01
CA MET A 411 2.87 -3.25 6.45
C MET A 411 3.67 -4.46 6.94
N LYS A 412 4.50 -4.29 7.98
CA LYS A 412 5.20 -5.40 8.63
C LYS A 412 4.39 -5.95 9.80
N LEU A 413 4.18 -7.26 9.89
CA LEU A 413 3.60 -7.89 11.06
C LEU A 413 4.69 -8.48 11.96
N TYR A 414 4.61 -8.13 13.24
CA TYR A 414 5.40 -8.69 14.31
C TYR A 414 4.49 -9.43 15.30
N VAL A 415 5.03 -10.48 15.90
CA VAL A 415 4.44 -11.11 17.08
C VAL A 415 5.53 -11.24 18.12
N ARG A 416 5.33 -10.60 19.27
CA ARG A 416 6.34 -10.50 20.34
C ARG A 416 7.67 -9.97 19.79
N ARG A 417 7.62 -8.90 18.98
CA ARG A 417 8.79 -8.25 18.33
C ARG A 417 9.53 -9.10 17.28
N VAL A 418 9.07 -10.32 17.01
CA VAL A 418 9.64 -11.16 15.95
C VAL A 418 8.89 -10.92 14.66
N PHE A 419 9.63 -10.65 13.58
CA PHE A 419 9.05 -10.46 12.26
C PHE A 419 8.40 -11.75 11.76
N ILE A 420 7.15 -11.65 11.33
CA ILE A 420 6.38 -12.79 10.80
C ILE A 420 6.33 -12.73 9.28
N THR A 421 5.72 -11.68 8.71
CA THR A 421 5.74 -11.40 7.27
C THR A 421 5.27 -9.97 6.98
N ASP A 422 5.65 -9.47 5.81
CA ASP A 422 5.23 -8.21 5.18
C ASP A 422 4.29 -8.43 3.97
N GLU A 423 4.01 -9.69 3.62
CA GLU A 423 3.13 -10.07 2.51
C GLU A 423 1.66 -10.18 2.96
N PHE A 424 1.12 -9.10 3.54
CA PHE A 424 -0.24 -9.08 4.08
C PHE A 424 -1.15 -8.07 3.38
N ASP A 425 -1.62 -8.44 2.19
CA ASP A 425 -2.55 -7.64 1.38
C ASP A 425 -3.91 -7.38 2.09
N GLU A 426 -4.24 -8.16 3.12
CA GLU A 426 -5.50 -8.03 3.86
C GLU A 426 -5.48 -6.93 4.92
N LEU A 427 -4.31 -6.53 5.45
CA LEU A 427 -4.22 -5.61 6.61
C LEU A 427 -4.68 -4.19 6.29
N MET A 428 -4.54 -3.76 5.05
CA MET A 428 -4.94 -2.43 4.60
C MET A 428 -5.64 -2.50 3.24
N PRO A 429 -6.65 -1.65 2.97
CA PRO A 429 -7.23 -1.53 1.65
C PRO A 429 -6.23 -0.89 0.68
N ARG A 430 -6.38 -1.16 -0.61
CA ARG A 430 -5.46 -0.68 -1.67
C ARG A 430 -5.31 0.83 -1.69
N TYR A 431 -6.39 1.58 -1.48
CA TYR A 431 -6.34 3.04 -1.42
C TYR A 431 -5.50 3.59 -0.23
N LEU A 432 -5.05 2.75 0.69
CA LEU A 432 -4.13 3.11 1.78
C LEU A 432 -2.76 2.41 1.67
N SER A 433 -2.44 1.81 0.51
CA SER A 433 -1.19 1.07 0.30
C SER A 433 0.08 1.94 0.35
N PHE A 434 -0.07 3.26 0.24
CA PHE A 434 1.02 4.21 0.41
C PHE A 434 1.53 4.29 1.85
N LEU A 435 0.71 3.90 2.83
CA LEU A 435 1.13 3.94 4.23
C LEU A 435 2.30 3.00 4.48
N ARG A 436 3.17 3.41 5.40
CA ARG A 436 4.26 2.59 5.95
C ARG A 436 3.99 2.39 7.43
N GLY A 437 4.36 1.24 7.96
CA GLY A 437 4.01 0.92 9.33
C GLY A 437 4.19 -0.53 9.68
N LEU A 438 3.84 -0.83 10.93
CA LEU A 438 3.87 -2.18 11.46
C LEU A 438 2.72 -2.43 12.43
N VAL A 439 2.47 -3.70 12.69
CA VAL A 439 1.57 -4.19 13.73
C VAL A 439 2.36 -5.18 14.57
N ASP A 440 2.39 -5.00 15.89
CA ASP A 440 2.98 -5.96 16.83
C ASP A 440 1.92 -6.43 17.83
N SER A 441 1.78 -7.75 18.00
CA SER A 441 0.81 -8.33 18.92
C SER A 441 1.41 -9.48 19.72
N ASP A 442 1.07 -9.55 21.00
CA ASP A 442 1.53 -10.64 21.88
C ASP A 442 0.59 -11.85 21.90
N THR A 443 -0.60 -11.71 21.31
CA THR A 443 -1.74 -12.64 21.45
C THR A 443 -2.13 -13.36 20.15
N LEU A 444 -1.50 -13.04 19.02
CA LEU A 444 -1.85 -13.65 17.74
C LEU A 444 -1.42 -15.12 17.67
N PRO A 445 -2.34 -16.04 17.28
CA PRO A 445 -2.01 -17.45 17.12
C PRO A 445 -1.18 -17.67 15.85
N LEU A 446 0.10 -17.93 16.04
CA LEU A 446 1.05 -18.25 14.96
C LEU A 446 0.91 -19.71 14.50
N SER A 447 1.14 -19.96 13.21
CA SER A 447 1.35 -21.33 12.72
C SER A 447 2.65 -21.91 13.29
N VAL A 448 2.82 -23.23 13.19
CA VAL A 448 4.02 -23.91 13.71
C VAL A 448 5.30 -23.41 13.02
N SER A 449 5.23 -23.02 11.75
CA SER A 449 6.36 -22.41 11.03
C SER A 449 6.65 -20.96 11.43
N ARG A 450 5.71 -20.30 12.12
CA ARG A 450 5.72 -18.87 12.47
C ARG A 450 5.86 -17.93 11.26
N GLU A 451 5.49 -18.40 10.07
CA GLU A 451 5.47 -17.59 8.84
C GLU A 451 4.06 -17.08 8.52
N THR A 452 3.03 -17.72 9.09
CA THR A 452 1.62 -17.43 8.80
C THR A 452 0.78 -17.44 10.07
N LEU A 453 -0.37 -16.78 10.01
CA LEU A 453 -1.35 -16.79 11.11
C LEU A 453 -2.33 -17.95 10.96
N GLN A 454 -2.70 -18.60 12.06
CA GLN A 454 -3.67 -19.72 12.03
C GLN A 454 -5.12 -19.26 11.85
N GLN A 455 -5.47 -18.07 12.33
CA GLN A 455 -6.84 -17.56 12.34
C GLN A 455 -7.01 -16.29 11.49
N HIS A 456 -7.88 -16.36 10.47
CA HIS A 456 -8.20 -15.22 9.60
C HIS A 456 -9.14 -14.17 10.23
N SER A 457 -9.85 -14.48 11.32
CA SER A 457 -10.80 -13.55 11.95
C SER A 457 -10.10 -12.35 12.61
N SER A 458 -8.99 -12.57 13.31
CA SER A 458 -8.22 -11.52 13.98
C SER A 458 -7.71 -10.47 13.01
N LEU A 459 -7.31 -10.89 11.80
CA LEU A 459 -6.85 -9.99 10.73
C LEU A 459 -7.91 -8.98 10.28
N LYS A 460 -9.18 -9.40 10.19
CA LYS A 460 -10.28 -8.49 9.83
C LYS A 460 -10.49 -7.40 10.89
N THR A 461 -10.36 -7.78 12.17
CA THR A 461 -10.46 -6.84 13.29
C THR A 461 -9.28 -5.87 13.29
N ILE A 462 -8.06 -6.35 13.07
CA ILE A 462 -6.86 -5.50 12.91
C ILE A 462 -7.08 -4.52 11.77
N LYS A 463 -7.43 -5.00 10.56
CA LYS A 463 -7.70 -4.15 9.38
C LYS A 463 -8.68 -3.02 9.71
N LYS A 464 -9.81 -3.33 10.33
CA LYS A 464 -10.83 -2.32 10.67
C LYS A 464 -10.27 -1.25 11.60
N LYS A 465 -9.48 -1.63 12.61
CA LYS A 465 -8.86 -0.69 13.55
C LYS A 465 -7.76 0.15 12.87
N MET A 466 -6.93 -0.49 12.03
CA MET A 466 -5.88 0.16 11.23
C MET A 466 -6.47 1.21 10.28
N VAL A 467 -7.48 0.85 9.49
CA VAL A 467 -8.18 1.78 8.57
C VAL A 467 -8.78 2.95 9.35
N ARG A 468 -9.41 2.67 10.50
CA ARG A 468 -9.99 3.74 11.33
C ARG A 468 -8.92 4.74 11.77
N LYS A 469 -7.78 4.25 12.29
CA LYS A 469 -6.68 5.09 12.76
C LYS A 469 -5.97 5.82 11.64
N ALA A 470 -5.79 5.20 10.47
CA ALA A 470 -5.28 5.86 9.27
C ALA A 470 -6.17 7.03 8.83
N LEU A 471 -7.48 6.84 8.78
CA LEU A 471 -8.42 7.90 8.42
C LEU A 471 -8.48 9.01 9.49
N ASP A 472 -8.33 8.67 10.77
CA ASP A 472 -8.26 9.66 11.85
C ASP A 472 -6.95 10.47 11.76
N MET A 473 -5.82 9.83 11.44
CA MET A 473 -4.54 10.52 11.17
C MET A 473 -4.65 11.47 9.98
N LEU A 474 -5.24 11.03 8.87
CA LEU A 474 -5.47 11.88 7.69
C LEU A 474 -6.41 13.05 8.00
N ARG A 475 -7.43 12.82 8.82
CA ARG A 475 -8.33 13.89 9.27
C ARG A 475 -7.59 14.92 10.13
N LYS A 476 -6.78 14.49 11.09
CA LYS A 476 -5.95 15.39 11.91
C LYS A 476 -5.01 16.21 11.03
N LEU A 477 -4.33 15.55 10.07
CA LEU A 477 -3.50 16.23 9.08
C LEU A 477 -4.29 17.28 8.29
N ALA A 478 -5.54 16.98 7.93
CA ALA A 478 -6.43 17.87 7.18
C ALA A 478 -6.96 19.06 7.98
N GLU A 479 -7.13 18.90 9.30
CA GLU A 479 -7.57 19.96 10.22
C GLU A 479 -6.41 20.91 10.60
N GLY A 480 -5.16 20.51 10.29
CA GLY A 480 -3.93 21.11 10.81
C GLY A 480 -3.77 20.74 12.28
N ASP A 481 -2.54 20.53 12.75
CA ASP A 481 -2.27 20.28 14.17
C ASP A 481 -2.73 21.49 15.00
N LYS A 482 -4.00 21.51 15.40
CA LYS A 482 -4.40 22.22 16.60
C LYS A 482 -3.79 21.43 17.75
N PRO A 483 -2.97 22.05 18.61
CA PRO A 483 -2.47 21.35 19.78
C PRO A 483 -3.66 20.77 20.54
N GLU A 484 -3.59 19.48 20.86
CA GLU A 484 -4.56 18.86 21.75
C GLU A 484 -4.58 19.70 23.04
N GLU A 485 -5.79 20.10 23.47
CA GLU A 485 -6.04 20.81 24.72
C GLU A 485 -5.28 20.12 25.86
N SER A 486 -4.13 20.68 26.22
CA SER A 486 -3.42 20.41 27.44
C SER A 486 -3.19 21.77 28.10
N ASP A 487 -3.90 21.94 29.20
CA ASP A 487 -3.83 23.00 30.19
C ASP A 487 -4.19 24.42 29.72
N GLU A 488 -5.40 24.82 30.14
CA GLU A 488 -5.79 26.22 30.35
C GLU A 488 -4.69 26.91 31.18
N ASP A 489 -3.86 27.74 30.53
CA ASP A 489 -3.16 28.91 31.10
C ASP A 489 -1.89 29.24 30.28
N ALA A 490 -2.09 29.71 29.03
CA ALA A 490 -1.04 30.42 28.29
C ALA A 490 -1.68 31.49 27.40
N GLU A 491 -2.13 32.60 28.02
CA GLU A 491 -2.47 33.81 27.29
C GLU A 491 -1.19 34.45 26.73
N GLY A 492 -1.12 34.57 25.40
CA GLY A 492 -0.30 35.60 24.77
C GLY A 492 0.90 35.14 23.96
N GLU A 493 0.73 34.23 22.99
CA GLU A 493 1.58 34.22 21.80
C GLU A 493 0.71 34.09 20.54
N GLU A 494 1.00 34.94 19.55
CA GLU A 494 0.30 34.98 18.27
C GLU A 494 0.36 33.60 17.61
N ALA A 495 -0.81 33.00 17.36
CA ALA A 495 -0.93 31.74 16.66
C ALA A 495 -0.23 31.82 15.30
N ALA A 496 0.87 31.08 15.15
CA ALA A 496 1.50 30.84 13.86
C ALA A 496 0.45 30.33 12.84
N PRO A 497 0.52 30.74 11.57
CA PRO A 497 -0.45 30.31 10.57
C PRO A 497 -0.45 28.77 10.50
N ALA A 498 -1.64 28.18 10.60
CA ALA A 498 -1.87 26.74 10.56
C ALA A 498 -1.06 26.07 9.43
N ASP A 499 -0.54 24.88 9.72
CA ASP A 499 0.34 24.01 8.91
C ASP A 499 -0.36 23.47 7.62
N THR A 500 -0.98 24.39 6.88
CA THR A 500 -1.80 24.19 5.67
C THR A 500 -0.97 23.55 4.55
N SER A 501 0.36 23.70 4.61
CA SER A 501 1.31 23.14 3.64
C SER A 501 1.35 21.61 3.66
N LYS A 502 1.35 20.95 4.83
CA LYS A 502 1.49 19.48 4.92
C LYS A 502 0.32 18.75 4.27
N TYR A 503 -0.90 19.22 4.49
CA TYR A 503 -2.07 18.60 3.87
C TYR A 503 -2.14 18.88 2.37
N GLU A 504 -1.71 20.06 1.91
CA GLU A 504 -1.59 20.35 0.48
C GLU A 504 -0.53 19.47 -0.19
N THR A 505 0.61 19.22 0.47
CA THR A 505 1.60 18.23 0.03
C THR A 505 0.98 16.85 -0.05
N PHE A 506 0.30 16.39 1.01
CA PHE A 506 -0.40 15.11 1.01
C PHE A 506 -1.43 15.01 -0.14
N TRP A 507 -2.23 16.05 -0.35
CA TRP A 507 -3.27 16.06 -1.38
C TRP A 507 -2.69 16.01 -2.79
N THR A 508 -1.57 16.69 -3.01
CA THR A 508 -0.84 16.67 -4.30
C THR A 508 -0.34 15.26 -4.62
N GLU A 509 0.24 14.57 -3.64
CA GLU A 509 0.84 13.25 -3.82
C GLU A 509 -0.22 12.12 -3.86
N PHE A 510 -1.24 12.18 -2.98
CA PHE A 510 -2.14 11.05 -2.70
C PHE A 510 -3.63 11.36 -2.89
N GLY A 511 -4.01 12.59 -3.27
CA GLY A 511 -5.41 13.00 -3.38
C GLY A 511 -6.23 12.15 -4.36
N LYS A 512 -5.62 11.74 -5.48
CA LYS A 512 -6.23 10.81 -6.45
C LYS A 512 -6.58 9.46 -5.83
N VAL A 513 -5.76 8.99 -4.90
CA VAL A 513 -5.97 7.69 -4.23
C VAL A 513 -7.10 7.79 -3.20
N ILE A 514 -7.24 8.93 -2.52
CA ILE A 514 -8.41 9.19 -1.68
C ILE A 514 -9.71 9.17 -2.49
N LYS A 515 -9.70 9.72 -3.71
CA LYS A 515 -10.84 9.64 -4.64
C LYS A 515 -11.14 8.19 -5.04
N LEU A 516 -10.12 7.35 -5.28
CA LEU A 516 -10.30 5.89 -5.49
C LEU A 516 -10.95 5.23 -4.26
N GLY A 517 -10.51 5.60 -3.06
CA GLY A 517 -11.09 5.09 -1.82
C GLY A 517 -12.60 5.34 -1.71
N ILE A 518 -13.11 6.48 -2.19
CA ILE A 518 -14.57 6.78 -2.20
C ILE A 518 -15.34 5.83 -3.12
N ILE A 519 -14.70 5.38 -4.22
CA ILE A 519 -15.28 4.46 -5.18
C ILE A 519 -15.28 3.03 -4.59
N GLU A 520 -14.17 2.60 -4.01
CA GLU A 520 -13.94 1.23 -3.55
C GLU A 520 -14.48 0.92 -2.15
N ASP A 521 -14.37 1.86 -1.20
CA ASP A 521 -14.73 1.67 0.22
C ASP A 521 -16.01 2.44 0.57
N LYS A 522 -17.14 1.86 0.19
CA LYS A 522 -18.48 2.41 0.48
C LYS A 522 -18.72 2.69 1.97
N PRO A 523 -18.36 1.80 2.91
CA PRO A 523 -18.50 2.09 4.34
C PRO A 523 -17.75 3.34 4.82
N ASN A 524 -16.59 3.66 4.25
CA ASN A 524 -15.81 4.84 4.64
C ASN A 524 -15.95 6.04 3.68
N ALA A 525 -16.74 5.93 2.60
CA ALA A 525 -16.87 6.97 1.57
C ALA A 525 -17.18 8.36 2.12
N GLN A 526 -18.06 8.48 3.12
CA GLN A 526 -18.38 9.77 3.75
C GLN A 526 -17.21 10.34 4.58
N ARG A 527 -16.41 9.50 5.25
CA ARG A 527 -15.21 9.94 5.96
C ARG A 527 -14.13 10.39 4.99
N LEU A 528 -13.97 9.66 3.88
CA LEU A 528 -13.04 10.00 2.80
C LEU A 528 -13.46 11.29 2.08
N ALA A 529 -14.76 11.52 1.88
CA ALA A 529 -15.25 12.75 1.27
C ALA A 529 -14.81 14.01 2.03
N LYS A 530 -14.69 13.97 3.37
CA LYS A 530 -14.18 15.09 4.18
C LYS A 530 -12.72 15.47 3.87
N LEU A 531 -11.96 14.52 3.34
CA LEU A 531 -10.56 14.70 2.95
C LEU A 531 -10.43 15.32 1.55
N VAL A 532 -11.49 15.32 0.74
CA VAL A 532 -11.42 15.82 -0.63
C VAL A 532 -11.14 17.32 -0.64
N ARG A 533 -10.26 17.75 -1.56
CA ARG A 533 -9.99 19.15 -1.85
C ARG A 533 -10.16 19.46 -3.34
N PHE A 534 -10.61 20.66 -3.64
CA PHE A 534 -10.87 21.12 -5.01
C PHE A 534 -10.77 22.64 -5.10
N HIS A 535 -10.70 23.16 -6.32
CA HIS A 535 -10.87 24.58 -6.58
C HIS A 535 -12.34 24.92 -6.82
N THR A 536 -12.72 26.17 -6.53
CA THR A 536 -14.08 26.64 -6.78
C THR A 536 -14.08 28.00 -7.48
N SER A 537 -15.25 28.42 -7.94
CA SER A 537 -15.46 29.77 -8.48
C SER A 537 -15.23 30.88 -7.44
N HIS A 538 -15.29 30.57 -6.15
CA HIS A 538 -15.00 31.51 -5.06
C HIS A 538 -13.51 31.48 -4.66
N SER A 539 -12.90 30.31 -4.70
CA SER A 539 -11.50 30.08 -4.34
C SER A 539 -10.76 29.45 -5.53
N PRO A 540 -10.40 30.25 -6.54
CA PRO A 540 -9.73 29.73 -7.72
C PRO A 540 -8.34 29.22 -7.37
N ASP A 541 -7.55 29.94 -6.58
CA ASP A 541 -6.11 29.66 -6.41
C ASP A 541 -5.79 28.91 -5.11
N LYS A 542 -6.81 28.63 -4.30
CA LYS A 542 -6.70 27.88 -3.06
C LYS A 542 -7.59 26.65 -3.10
N LEU A 543 -7.07 25.53 -2.63
CA LEU A 543 -7.86 24.33 -2.42
C LEU A 543 -8.84 24.52 -1.26
N THR A 544 -10.08 24.04 -1.42
CA THR A 544 -11.13 24.09 -0.40
C THR A 544 -11.80 22.73 -0.22
N SER A 545 -12.41 22.51 0.94
CA SER A 545 -13.16 21.28 1.27
C SER A 545 -14.66 21.40 0.99
N PHE A 546 -15.38 20.27 1.04
CA PHE A 546 -16.85 20.30 1.01
C PHE A 546 -17.46 21.03 2.21
N ASP A 547 -16.89 20.88 3.41
CA ASP A 547 -17.37 21.58 4.61
C ASP A 547 -17.26 23.09 4.46
N GLU A 548 -16.14 23.56 3.91
CA GLU A 548 -15.91 24.97 3.62
C GLU A 548 -16.84 25.50 2.53
N TYR A 549 -17.14 24.70 1.49
CA TYR A 549 -18.17 25.06 0.51
C TYR A 549 -19.54 25.20 1.19
N ILE A 550 -19.92 24.23 2.04
CA ILE A 550 -21.20 24.23 2.75
C ILE A 550 -21.33 25.45 3.66
N SER A 551 -20.27 25.83 4.37
CA SER A 551 -20.30 27.01 5.23
C SER A 551 -20.53 28.32 4.47
N ARG A 552 -20.27 28.34 3.14
CA ARG A 552 -20.50 29.47 2.23
C ARG A 552 -21.77 29.34 1.39
N MET A 553 -22.54 28.25 1.55
CA MET A 553 -23.79 28.06 0.82
C MET A 553 -24.79 29.17 1.16
N LYS A 554 -25.55 29.60 0.15
CA LYS A 554 -26.59 30.62 0.33
C LYS A 554 -27.76 30.08 1.12
N GLU A 555 -28.45 30.96 1.84
CA GLU A 555 -29.74 30.62 2.45
C GLU A 555 -30.73 30.08 1.39
N GLY A 556 -31.34 28.94 1.68
CA GLY A 556 -32.24 28.23 0.74
C GLY A 556 -31.53 27.34 -0.29
N GLN A 557 -30.21 27.38 -0.40
CA GLN A 557 -29.46 26.48 -1.28
C GLN A 557 -29.49 25.05 -0.76
N LYS A 558 -29.94 24.12 -1.61
CA LYS A 558 -30.12 22.69 -1.27
C LYS A 558 -29.14 21.77 -2.01
N GLN A 559 -28.38 22.31 -2.97
CA GLN A 559 -27.48 21.55 -3.84
C GLN A 559 -26.05 22.09 -3.76
N ILE A 560 -25.07 21.19 -3.88
CA ILE A 560 -23.68 21.52 -4.16
C ILE A 560 -23.51 21.50 -5.68
N TYR A 561 -23.19 22.65 -6.28
CA TYR A 561 -23.00 22.75 -7.73
C TYR A 561 -21.56 22.43 -8.10
N TYR A 562 -21.38 21.61 -9.13
CA TYR A 562 -20.05 21.28 -9.65
C TYR A 562 -20.06 21.17 -11.17
N ILE A 563 -18.88 21.26 -11.76
CA ILE A 563 -18.63 20.95 -13.18
C ILE A 563 -17.30 20.20 -13.29
N ALA A 564 -17.22 19.25 -14.23
CA ALA A 564 -16.01 18.47 -14.49
C ALA A 564 -15.55 18.65 -15.94
N GLY A 565 -14.23 18.72 -16.16
CA GLY A 565 -13.63 18.99 -17.46
C GLY A 565 -12.11 18.88 -17.43
N GLU A 566 -11.45 19.39 -18.46
CA GLU A 566 -10.00 19.20 -18.65
C GLU A 566 -9.13 20.16 -17.82
N SER A 567 -9.56 21.41 -17.67
CA SER A 567 -8.80 22.41 -16.93
C SER A 567 -9.70 23.40 -16.19
N LYS A 568 -9.17 23.96 -15.10
CA LYS A 568 -9.85 24.99 -14.30
C LYS A 568 -10.19 26.22 -15.16
N GLU A 569 -9.29 26.62 -16.05
CA GLU A 569 -9.43 27.80 -16.90
C GLU A 569 -10.57 27.64 -17.91
N ALA A 570 -10.70 26.45 -18.50
CA ALA A 570 -11.80 26.11 -19.41
C ALA A 570 -13.14 26.05 -18.65
N LEU A 571 -13.15 25.42 -17.48
CA LEU A 571 -14.36 25.29 -16.65
C LEU A 571 -14.88 26.64 -16.15
N ALA A 572 -14.00 27.53 -15.72
CA ALA A 572 -14.37 28.85 -15.20
C ALA A 572 -15.05 29.73 -16.26
N LYS A 573 -14.76 29.52 -17.55
CA LYS A 573 -15.35 30.24 -18.69
C LYS A 573 -16.56 29.52 -19.30
N SER A 574 -16.98 28.41 -18.72
CA SER A 574 -18.01 27.56 -19.32
C SER A 574 -19.39 28.23 -19.34
N PRO A 575 -20.14 28.14 -20.48
CA PRO A 575 -21.50 28.66 -20.59
C PRO A 575 -22.48 28.03 -19.59
N PHE A 576 -22.18 26.83 -19.08
CA PHE A 576 -22.99 26.16 -18.06
C PHE A 576 -23.11 26.95 -16.74
N LEU A 577 -22.13 27.82 -16.44
CA LEU A 577 -22.01 28.48 -15.15
C LEU A 577 -22.60 29.89 -15.11
N GLU A 578 -22.91 30.49 -16.26
CA GLU A 578 -23.21 31.92 -16.37
C GLU A 578 -24.29 32.40 -15.37
N GLN A 579 -25.46 31.74 -15.34
CA GLN A 579 -26.52 32.11 -14.40
C GLN A 579 -26.26 31.69 -12.96
N LEU A 580 -25.48 30.62 -12.72
CA LEU A 580 -25.07 30.23 -11.36
C LEU A 580 -24.19 31.33 -10.77
N LEU A 581 -23.15 31.73 -11.49
CA LEU A 581 -22.21 32.78 -11.09
C LEU A 581 -22.89 34.15 -11.02
N LYS A 582 -23.78 34.49 -11.97
CA LYS A 582 -24.56 35.74 -11.92
C LYS A 582 -25.49 35.81 -10.71
N LYS A 583 -26.02 34.67 -10.25
CA LYS A 583 -26.78 34.55 -8.99
C LYS A 583 -25.88 34.40 -7.76
N GLY A 584 -24.56 34.41 -7.97
CA GLY A 584 -23.47 34.29 -7.02
C GLY A 584 -23.39 32.93 -6.33
N TYR A 585 -23.91 31.87 -6.93
CA TYR A 585 -23.71 30.51 -6.42
C TYR A 585 -22.26 30.08 -6.66
N GLU A 586 -21.65 29.45 -5.67
CA GLU A 586 -20.31 28.86 -5.78
C GLU A 586 -20.39 27.54 -6.57
N VAL A 587 -19.41 27.29 -7.44
CA VAL A 587 -19.32 26.07 -8.24
C VAL A 587 -17.96 25.41 -8.04
N ILE A 588 -17.96 24.10 -7.83
CA ILE A 588 -16.74 23.27 -7.73
C ILE A 588 -16.20 22.94 -9.12
N TYR A 589 -14.88 23.05 -9.29
CA TYR A 589 -14.16 22.65 -10.50
C TYR A 589 -13.45 21.32 -10.27
N PHE A 590 -13.87 20.30 -11.01
CA PHE A 590 -13.23 18.99 -11.04
C PHE A 590 -12.44 18.82 -12.33
N THR A 591 -11.14 18.59 -12.20
CA THR A 591 -10.20 18.57 -13.34
C THR A 591 -9.55 17.21 -13.54
N ASP A 592 -9.63 16.30 -12.58
CA ASP A 592 -9.08 14.95 -12.74
C ASP A 592 -10.11 14.03 -13.40
N SER A 593 -9.65 13.13 -14.27
CA SER A 593 -10.53 12.12 -14.88
C SER A 593 -11.27 11.25 -13.86
N ILE A 594 -10.65 11.02 -12.69
CA ILE A 594 -11.27 10.22 -11.62
C ILE A 594 -12.44 10.94 -10.93
N ASP A 595 -12.53 12.26 -11.02
CA ASP A 595 -13.61 13.02 -10.35
C ASP A 595 -14.99 12.61 -10.85
N GLU A 596 -15.14 12.37 -12.15
CA GLU A 596 -16.39 11.89 -12.74
C GLU A 596 -16.81 10.52 -12.16
N TYR A 597 -15.86 9.60 -11.94
CA TYR A 597 -16.11 8.31 -11.30
C TYR A 597 -16.44 8.47 -9.82
N MET A 598 -15.72 9.34 -9.10
CA MET A 598 -15.99 9.65 -7.69
C MET A 598 -17.42 10.19 -7.53
N MET A 599 -17.85 11.12 -8.38
CA MET A 599 -19.18 11.73 -8.30
C MET A 599 -20.33 10.76 -8.63
N GLN A 600 -20.08 9.72 -9.43
CA GLN A 600 -21.05 8.63 -9.60
C GLN A 600 -21.22 7.78 -8.33
N ASN A 601 -20.20 7.78 -7.48
CA ASN A 601 -20.12 6.95 -6.28
C ASN A 601 -20.42 7.72 -4.98
N LEU A 602 -20.57 9.05 -5.05
CA LEU A 602 -20.86 9.96 -3.96
C LEU A 602 -22.15 10.77 -4.26
N PRO A 603 -23.34 10.25 -3.95
CA PRO A 603 -24.61 10.89 -4.34
C PRO A 603 -24.92 12.17 -3.56
N GLU A 604 -24.49 12.24 -2.30
CA GLU A 604 -24.71 13.37 -1.39
C GLU A 604 -23.62 13.47 -0.33
N TYR A 605 -23.50 14.65 0.25
CA TYR A 605 -22.56 14.99 1.32
C TYR A 605 -23.26 15.93 2.31
N ASP A 606 -23.27 15.59 3.60
CA ASP A 606 -23.94 16.34 4.67
C ASP A 606 -25.39 16.76 4.32
N ASP A 607 -26.19 15.77 3.89
CA ASP A 607 -27.57 15.92 3.40
C ASP A 607 -27.76 16.85 2.19
N LYS A 608 -26.67 17.30 1.54
CA LYS A 608 -26.70 18.09 0.31
C LYS A 608 -26.43 17.20 -0.89
N LYS A 609 -27.34 17.26 -1.88
CA LYS A 609 -27.17 16.55 -3.15
C LYS A 609 -26.22 17.30 -4.06
N PHE A 610 -25.41 16.55 -4.80
CA PHE A 610 -24.58 17.13 -5.86
C PHE A 610 -25.40 17.36 -7.13
N GLN A 611 -25.13 18.47 -7.82
CA GLN A 611 -25.76 18.83 -9.08
C GLN A 611 -24.69 19.23 -10.10
N ASN A 612 -24.54 18.41 -11.14
CA ASN A 612 -23.64 18.72 -12.25
C ASN A 612 -24.24 19.84 -13.11
N ALA A 613 -23.50 20.93 -13.28
CA ALA A 613 -23.90 22.10 -14.06
C ALA A 613 -23.97 21.83 -15.58
N SER A 614 -23.36 20.76 -16.09
CA SER A 614 -23.44 20.38 -17.51
C SER A 614 -24.62 19.46 -17.85
N LYS A 615 -25.34 18.97 -16.84
CA LYS A 615 -26.50 18.09 -17.01
C LYS A 615 -27.82 18.84 -17.06
N GLU A 616 -28.86 18.16 -17.54
CA GLU A 616 -30.24 18.62 -17.51
C GLU A 616 -30.77 18.87 -16.08
N ASP A 617 -31.93 19.52 -16.01
CA ASP A 617 -32.65 19.79 -14.77
C ASP A 617 -31.85 20.55 -13.71
N LEU A 618 -31.00 21.49 -14.16
CA LEU A 618 -30.28 22.40 -13.28
C LEU A 618 -31.29 23.26 -12.49
N LYS A 619 -31.46 22.91 -11.22
CA LYS A 619 -32.30 23.65 -10.29
C LYS A 619 -31.50 24.83 -9.75
N LEU A 620 -31.88 26.04 -10.13
CA LEU A 620 -31.35 27.25 -9.53
C LEU A 620 -32.16 27.49 -8.25
N GLY A 621 -31.62 27.11 -7.09
CA GLY A 621 -32.33 27.00 -5.81
C GLY A 621 -33.29 28.14 -5.43
N ASP A 622 -34.25 27.82 -4.56
CA ASP A 622 -35.26 28.75 -4.03
C ASP A 622 -34.60 29.79 -3.12
N LYS A 623 -34.94 31.08 -3.30
CA LYS A 623 -34.43 32.17 -2.45
C LYS A 623 -35.56 32.94 -1.76
N ASP A 624 -35.15 33.71 -0.75
CA ASP A 624 -35.92 34.50 0.22
C ASP A 624 -37.26 35.13 -0.20
N LYS A 625 -38.10 35.44 0.80
CA LYS A 625 -39.44 36.05 0.64
C LYS A 625 -39.47 37.30 -0.26
N LYS A 626 -38.39 38.10 -0.31
CA LYS A 626 -38.28 39.32 -1.15
C LYS A 626 -38.07 39.02 -2.65
N GLN A 627 -37.51 37.85 -2.99
CA GLN A 627 -37.23 37.45 -4.38
C GLN A 627 -38.39 36.70 -5.05
N LYS A 628 -39.39 36.24 -4.29
CA LYS A 628 -40.57 35.54 -4.84
C LYS A 628 -41.36 36.35 -5.88
N LYS A 629 -41.42 37.69 -5.76
CA LYS A 629 -42.10 38.55 -6.74
C LYS A 629 -41.33 38.62 -8.06
N GLN A 630 -40.02 38.89 -8.00
CA GLN A 630 -39.14 38.88 -9.18
C GLN A 630 -39.10 37.50 -9.84
N GLU A 631 -39.17 36.42 -9.06
CA GLU A 631 -39.21 35.05 -9.58
C GLU A 631 -40.51 34.75 -10.30
N LYS A 632 -41.66 35.22 -9.78
CA LYS A 632 -42.95 35.06 -10.45
C LYS A 632 -42.95 35.79 -11.80
N GLU A 633 -42.47 37.04 -11.82
CA GLU A 633 -42.31 37.82 -13.05
C GLU A 633 -41.31 37.16 -14.02
N LEU A 634 -40.19 36.61 -13.52
CA LEU A 634 -39.23 35.90 -14.35
C LEU A 634 -39.80 34.59 -14.92
N LYS A 635 -40.60 33.85 -14.13
CA LYS A 635 -41.30 32.62 -14.57
C LYS A 635 -42.36 32.93 -15.63
N GLU A 636 -43.14 33.99 -15.45
CA GLU A 636 -44.11 34.44 -16.45
C GLU A 636 -43.40 34.85 -17.74
N ARG A 637 -42.36 35.69 -17.65
CA ARG A 637 -41.55 36.08 -18.81
C ARG A 637 -40.86 34.90 -19.48
N PHE A 638 -40.42 33.91 -18.71
CA PHE A 638 -39.83 32.70 -19.26
C PHE A 638 -40.86 31.86 -20.01
N LYS A 639 -42.08 31.74 -19.48
CA LYS A 639 -43.19 31.06 -20.14
C LYS A 639 -43.55 31.74 -21.46
N GLU A 640 -43.60 33.07 -21.47
CA GLU A 640 -43.78 33.86 -22.70
C GLU A 640 -42.67 33.62 -23.72
N LEU A 641 -41.40 33.65 -23.30
CA LEU A 641 -40.27 33.37 -24.18
C LEU A 641 -40.30 31.92 -24.70
N THR A 642 -40.70 30.96 -23.86
CA THR A 642 -40.82 29.56 -24.26
C THR A 642 -41.89 29.39 -25.33
N GLU A 643 -43.05 30.01 -25.16
CA GLU A 643 -44.12 29.92 -26.16
C GLU A 643 -43.72 30.66 -27.46
N ARG A 644 -43.07 31.82 -27.35
CA ARG A 644 -42.61 32.61 -28.51
C ARG A 644 -41.58 31.88 -29.37
N PHE A 645 -40.74 31.03 -28.77
CA PHE A 645 -39.68 30.30 -29.47
C PHE A 645 -40.05 28.84 -29.78
N LYS A 646 -41.26 28.40 -29.44
CA LYS A 646 -41.71 27.02 -29.57
C LYS A 646 -41.59 26.47 -31.00
N GLU A 647 -42.08 27.22 -31.99
CA GLU A 647 -41.98 26.80 -33.40
C GLU A 647 -40.53 26.68 -33.86
N LEU A 648 -39.67 27.64 -33.49
CA LEU A 648 -38.23 27.60 -33.80
C LEU A 648 -37.57 26.38 -33.17
N THR A 649 -37.88 26.05 -31.91
CA THR A 649 -37.28 24.89 -31.23
C THR A 649 -37.67 23.56 -31.89
N VAL A 650 -38.92 23.44 -32.36
CA VAL A 650 -39.37 22.25 -33.10
C VAL A 650 -38.64 22.14 -34.43
N TRP A 651 -38.62 23.23 -35.21
CA TRP A 651 -37.91 23.27 -36.49
C TRP A 651 -36.41 22.97 -36.34
N TRP A 652 -35.75 23.58 -35.36
CA TRP A 652 -34.31 23.38 -35.15
C TRP A 652 -34.00 21.95 -34.72
N LYS A 653 -34.87 21.31 -33.93
CA LYS A 653 -34.76 19.88 -33.63
C LYS A 653 -34.88 19.03 -34.90
N ASP A 654 -35.75 19.39 -35.83
CA ASP A 654 -35.91 18.66 -37.09
C ASP A 654 -34.71 18.85 -38.03
N VAL A 655 -34.12 20.04 -38.08
CA VAL A 655 -32.86 20.31 -38.80
C VAL A 655 -31.71 19.46 -38.27
N LEU A 656 -31.63 19.24 -36.96
CA LEU A 656 -30.57 18.46 -36.31
C LEU A 656 -30.87 16.94 -36.26
N GLY A 657 -32.09 16.53 -36.59
CA GLY A 657 -32.49 15.12 -36.69
C GLY A 657 -32.23 14.32 -35.41
N SER A 658 -31.47 13.23 -35.53
CA SER A 658 -31.14 12.31 -34.43
C SER A 658 -29.96 12.75 -33.57
N GLU A 659 -29.29 13.85 -33.90
CA GLU A 659 -28.11 14.32 -33.15
C GLU A 659 -28.49 14.95 -31.80
N VAL A 660 -29.73 15.44 -31.68
CA VAL A 660 -30.31 15.98 -30.45
C VAL A 660 -31.65 15.31 -30.17
N GLU A 661 -31.95 15.09 -28.90
CA GLU A 661 -33.27 14.62 -28.47
C GLU A 661 -34.30 15.75 -28.48
N LYS A 662 -33.88 16.95 -28.04
CA LYS A 662 -34.74 18.13 -27.97
C LYS A 662 -33.94 19.42 -28.07
N VAL A 663 -34.61 20.46 -28.55
CA VAL A 663 -34.17 21.86 -28.45
C VAL A 663 -35.12 22.56 -27.49
N LYS A 664 -34.60 23.30 -26.52
CA LYS A 664 -35.42 24.00 -25.52
C LYS A 664 -34.83 25.34 -25.13
N VAL A 665 -35.67 26.22 -24.57
CA VAL A 665 -35.21 27.49 -24.02
C VAL A 665 -34.39 27.23 -22.74
N SER A 666 -33.22 27.85 -22.63
CA SER A 666 -32.33 27.69 -21.48
C SER A 666 -32.70 28.59 -20.31
N HIS A 667 -32.67 28.03 -19.10
CA HIS A 667 -32.69 28.80 -17.85
C HIS A 667 -31.28 29.18 -17.34
N ARG A 668 -30.22 28.58 -17.89
CA ARG A 668 -28.85 28.69 -17.37
C ARG A 668 -27.97 29.68 -18.13
N LEU A 669 -28.35 30.03 -19.36
CA LEU A 669 -27.62 30.97 -20.21
C LEU A 669 -27.91 32.44 -19.84
N ALA A 670 -26.87 33.25 -19.89
CA ALA A 670 -26.87 34.70 -19.78
C ALA A 670 -26.37 35.36 -21.08
N SER A 671 -25.14 35.07 -21.48
CA SER A 671 -24.45 35.69 -22.63
C SER A 671 -24.32 34.75 -23.82
N SER A 672 -24.08 33.45 -23.62
CA SER A 672 -23.94 32.54 -24.77
C SER A 672 -25.24 32.34 -25.55
N PRO A 673 -25.16 32.11 -26.88
CA PRO A 673 -26.33 31.86 -27.73
C PRO A 673 -26.99 30.52 -27.42
N CYS A 674 -26.20 29.44 -27.33
CA CYS A 674 -26.67 28.09 -27.12
C CYS A 674 -25.68 27.29 -26.28
N VAL A 675 -26.13 26.16 -25.71
CA VAL A 675 -25.26 25.17 -25.04
C VAL A 675 -25.86 23.78 -25.19
N VAL A 676 -25.03 22.74 -25.22
CA VAL A 676 -25.48 21.34 -25.31
C VAL A 676 -25.33 20.67 -23.95
N VAL A 677 -26.45 20.20 -23.39
CA VAL A 677 -26.49 19.49 -22.10
C VAL A 677 -26.80 18.01 -22.32
N THR A 678 -26.46 17.19 -21.33
CA THR A 678 -26.77 15.75 -21.32
C THR A 678 -27.88 15.43 -20.35
N GLY A 679 -28.70 14.42 -20.68
CA GLY A 679 -29.74 13.91 -19.78
C GLY A 679 -29.20 13.59 -18.37
N ALA A 680 -30.03 13.76 -17.34
CA ALA A 680 -29.61 13.67 -15.94
C ALA A 680 -28.88 12.35 -15.58
N GLN A 681 -29.30 11.23 -16.17
CA GLN A 681 -28.71 9.90 -15.94
C GLN A 681 -27.63 9.52 -16.96
N GLY A 682 -27.45 10.29 -18.04
CA GLY A 682 -26.45 10.00 -19.07
C GLY A 682 -25.04 10.44 -18.67
N TRP A 683 -24.05 10.05 -19.47
CA TRP A 683 -22.70 10.60 -19.35
C TRP A 683 -22.64 12.08 -19.69
N SER A 684 -21.83 12.83 -18.96
CA SER A 684 -21.40 14.18 -19.34
C SER A 684 -20.47 14.11 -20.57
N ALA A 685 -20.21 15.26 -21.20
CA ALA A 685 -19.22 15.35 -22.27
C ALA A 685 -17.83 14.87 -21.82
N ASN A 686 -17.41 15.26 -20.61
CA ASN A 686 -16.13 14.85 -20.04
C ASN A 686 -16.07 13.34 -19.77
N MET A 687 -17.14 12.75 -19.23
CA MET A 687 -17.19 11.30 -19.03
C MET A 687 -17.18 10.53 -20.36
N GLU A 688 -17.90 11.02 -21.38
CA GLU A 688 -17.86 10.42 -22.72
C GLU A 688 -16.43 10.45 -23.30
N ARG A 689 -15.70 11.56 -23.15
CA ARG A 689 -14.30 11.68 -23.56
C ARG A 689 -13.40 10.68 -22.83
N ILE A 690 -13.51 10.58 -21.52
CA ILE A 690 -12.74 9.63 -20.69
C ILE A 690 -12.99 8.19 -21.12
N MET A 691 -14.25 7.81 -21.33
CA MET A 691 -14.65 6.46 -21.71
C MET A 691 -14.18 6.07 -23.11
N ARG A 692 -14.21 7.03 -24.06
CA ARG A 692 -13.69 6.81 -25.42
C ARG A 692 -12.16 6.64 -25.44
N ALA A 693 -11.44 7.29 -24.53
CA ALA A 693 -9.99 7.20 -24.43
C ALA A 693 -9.50 5.87 -23.82
N GLN A 694 -10.39 5.09 -23.18
CA GLN A 694 -10.03 3.78 -22.64
C GLN A 694 -9.92 2.73 -23.76
N ALA A 695 -8.70 2.21 -23.94
CA ALA A 695 -8.36 1.29 -25.03
C ALA A 695 -9.11 -0.06 -25.00
N LEU A 696 -9.56 -0.51 -23.83
CA LEU A 696 -10.18 -1.82 -23.61
C LEU A 696 -11.72 -1.79 -23.52
N SER A 697 -12.35 -0.66 -23.83
CA SER A 697 -13.80 -0.52 -23.71
C SER A 697 -14.53 -1.02 -24.96
N ASP A 698 -15.53 -1.90 -24.78
CA ASP A 698 -16.37 -2.40 -25.87
C ASP A 698 -17.28 -1.28 -26.40
N LYS A 699 -16.97 -0.77 -27.59
CA LYS A 699 -17.64 0.41 -28.17
C LYS A 699 -19.16 0.25 -28.33
N GLY A 700 -19.67 -0.98 -28.46
CA GLY A 700 -21.10 -1.25 -28.65
C GLY A 700 -21.93 -1.11 -27.36
N SER A 701 -21.41 -1.62 -26.23
CA SER A 701 -22.10 -1.53 -24.93
C SER A 701 -22.11 -0.12 -24.32
N LEU A 702 -21.26 0.80 -24.80
CA LEU A 702 -21.22 2.19 -24.34
C LEU A 702 -22.29 3.08 -25.02
N GLU A 703 -22.91 2.62 -26.11
CA GLU A 703 -23.80 3.45 -26.92
C GLU A 703 -25.12 3.77 -26.20
N TYR A 704 -25.61 2.87 -25.33
CA TYR A 704 -26.78 3.17 -24.48
C TYR A 704 -26.48 4.16 -23.36
N MET A 705 -25.21 4.29 -22.95
CA MET A 705 -24.78 5.21 -21.90
C MET A 705 -24.39 6.60 -22.42
N LYS A 706 -24.22 6.77 -23.73
CA LYS A 706 -24.13 8.09 -24.37
C LYS A 706 -25.40 8.86 -24.03
N GLY A 707 -25.24 9.88 -23.19
CA GLY A 707 -26.36 10.71 -22.76
C GLY A 707 -27.05 11.34 -23.96
N ARG A 708 -28.39 11.29 -23.98
CA ARG A 708 -29.15 12.04 -24.97
C ARG A 708 -28.82 13.53 -24.86
N LYS A 709 -28.49 14.15 -25.99
CA LYS A 709 -28.07 15.55 -26.07
C LYS A 709 -29.29 16.45 -26.21
N THR A 710 -29.30 17.54 -25.46
CA THR A 710 -30.31 18.60 -25.57
C THR A 710 -29.61 19.90 -25.90
N LEU A 711 -30.07 20.58 -26.94
CA LEU A 711 -29.65 21.95 -27.22
C LEU A 711 -30.51 22.92 -26.40
N GLU A 712 -29.88 23.66 -25.49
CA GLU A 712 -30.52 24.77 -24.80
C GLU A 712 -30.17 26.10 -25.48
N ILE A 713 -31.18 26.91 -25.82
CA ILE A 713 -31.00 28.18 -26.54
C ILE A 713 -31.29 29.40 -25.63
N ASN A 714 -30.58 30.50 -25.84
CA ASN A 714 -30.79 31.76 -25.15
C ASN A 714 -31.68 32.70 -26.00
N PRO A 715 -32.97 32.85 -25.69
CA PRO A 715 -33.92 33.61 -26.51
C PRO A 715 -33.66 35.12 -26.48
N ARG A 716 -32.76 35.57 -25.61
CA ARG A 716 -32.34 36.97 -25.48
C ARG A 716 -31.10 37.29 -26.32
N HIS A 717 -30.43 36.28 -26.85
CA HIS A 717 -29.21 36.48 -27.61
C HIS A 717 -29.53 36.99 -29.02
N PRO A 718 -28.81 38.02 -29.55
CA PRO A 718 -29.08 38.57 -30.88
C PRO A 718 -29.06 37.52 -31.99
N LEU A 719 -28.10 36.59 -31.98
CA LEU A 719 -28.02 35.52 -33.00
C LEU A 719 -29.25 34.61 -33.00
N VAL A 720 -29.79 34.29 -31.82
CA VAL A 720 -30.98 33.43 -31.68
C VAL A 720 -32.24 34.18 -32.10
N GLN A 721 -32.30 35.48 -31.84
CA GLN A 721 -33.40 36.33 -32.31
C GLN A 721 -33.38 36.49 -33.83
N GLU A 722 -32.21 36.72 -34.41
CA GLU A 722 -32.04 36.87 -35.85
C GLU A 722 -32.33 35.56 -36.59
N LEU A 723 -31.87 34.43 -36.05
CA LEU A 723 -32.21 33.12 -36.60
C LEU A 723 -33.73 32.89 -36.61
N ARG A 724 -34.43 33.33 -35.55
CA ARG A 724 -35.90 33.27 -35.52
C ARG A 724 -36.54 34.11 -36.61
N VAL A 725 -36.04 35.33 -36.87
CA VAL A 725 -36.54 36.21 -37.93
C VAL A 725 -36.32 35.57 -39.31
N LYS A 726 -35.12 35.01 -39.57
CA LYS A 726 -34.83 34.29 -40.81
C LYS A 726 -35.74 33.07 -41.01
N TYR A 727 -35.94 32.29 -39.96
CA TYR A 727 -36.88 31.15 -39.96
C TYR A 727 -38.33 31.58 -40.23
N GLU A 728 -38.79 32.67 -39.59
CA GLU A 728 -40.16 33.20 -39.78
C GLU A 728 -40.36 33.74 -41.21
N ALA A 729 -39.31 34.23 -41.86
CA ALA A 729 -39.35 34.71 -43.24
C ALA A 729 -39.38 33.57 -44.27
N ASP A 730 -38.56 32.53 -44.09
CA ASP A 730 -38.53 31.35 -44.94
C ASP A 730 -38.11 30.10 -44.15
N LYS A 731 -39.07 29.18 -43.96
CA LYS A 731 -38.88 27.94 -43.19
C LYS A 731 -37.96 26.93 -43.89
N GLU A 732 -37.80 27.04 -45.21
CA GLU A 732 -36.95 26.18 -46.04
C GLU A 732 -35.60 26.81 -46.38
N SER A 733 -35.29 27.97 -45.81
CA SER A 733 -34.04 28.68 -46.08
C SER A 733 -32.81 27.83 -45.72
N GLU A 734 -32.03 27.47 -46.74
CA GLU A 734 -30.76 26.74 -46.56
C GLU A 734 -29.74 27.56 -45.76
N SER A 735 -29.74 28.89 -45.91
CA SER A 735 -28.92 29.78 -45.08
C SER A 735 -29.32 29.71 -43.59
N ALA A 736 -30.63 29.70 -43.28
CA ALA A 736 -31.09 29.55 -41.90
C ALA A 736 -30.73 28.19 -41.31
N LYS A 737 -30.89 27.10 -42.08
CA LYS A 737 -30.48 25.74 -41.69
C LYS A 737 -28.96 25.66 -41.44
N ALA A 738 -28.14 26.29 -42.30
CA ALA A 738 -26.69 26.33 -42.16
C ALA A 738 -26.25 27.08 -40.89
N VAL A 739 -26.86 28.24 -40.59
CA VAL A 739 -26.59 29.00 -39.36
C VAL A 739 -27.03 28.22 -38.12
N ALA A 740 -28.21 27.59 -38.16
CA ALA A 740 -28.72 26.76 -37.07
C ALA A 740 -27.79 25.56 -36.79
N ARG A 741 -27.25 24.93 -37.83
CA ARG A 741 -26.26 23.85 -37.71
C ARG A 741 -24.95 24.36 -37.13
N LEU A 742 -24.43 25.49 -37.62
CA LEU A 742 -23.17 26.05 -37.14
C LEU A 742 -23.26 26.47 -35.66
N LEU A 743 -24.36 27.09 -35.25
CA LEU A 743 -24.61 27.43 -33.84
C LEU A 743 -24.68 26.19 -32.93
N TYR A 744 -25.19 25.06 -33.44
CA TYR A 744 -25.19 23.80 -32.71
C TYR A 744 -23.77 23.21 -32.60
N GLU A 745 -22.99 23.23 -33.68
CA GLU A 745 -21.63 22.69 -33.71
C GLU A 745 -20.66 23.49 -32.84
N THR A 746 -20.77 24.81 -32.83
CA THR A 746 -20.02 25.65 -31.89
C THR A 746 -20.44 25.40 -30.45
N ALA A 747 -21.74 25.26 -30.19
CA ALA A 747 -22.24 24.93 -28.85
C ALA A 747 -21.79 23.52 -28.39
N LEU A 748 -21.69 22.53 -29.30
CA LEU A 748 -21.13 21.21 -28.99
C LEU A 748 -19.68 21.33 -28.51
N LEU A 749 -18.87 22.09 -29.25
CA LEU A 749 -17.46 22.28 -28.93
C LEU A 749 -17.28 23.00 -27.58
N GLU A 750 -18.01 24.09 -27.36
CA GLU A 750 -18.02 24.82 -26.07
C GLU A 750 -18.51 23.94 -24.90
N SER A 751 -19.35 22.95 -25.17
CA SER A 751 -19.88 22.00 -24.19
C SER A 751 -18.93 20.81 -23.95
N GLY A 752 -17.79 20.74 -24.64
CA GLY A 752 -16.79 19.69 -24.51
C GLY A 752 -17.07 18.42 -25.32
N PHE A 753 -18.00 18.47 -26.28
CA PHE A 753 -18.25 17.35 -27.19
C PHE A 753 -17.35 17.43 -28.42
N GLN A 754 -17.05 16.27 -28.99
CA GLN A 754 -16.44 16.18 -30.32
C GLN A 754 -17.48 16.43 -31.41
N VAL A 755 -17.08 17.18 -32.43
CA VAL A 755 -17.84 17.33 -33.67
C VAL A 755 -17.73 16.03 -34.48
N ALA A 756 -18.86 15.55 -35.00
CA ALA A 756 -18.91 14.27 -35.71
C ALA A 756 -18.10 14.27 -37.02
N SER A 757 -18.18 15.36 -37.78
CA SER A 757 -17.41 15.57 -39.01
C SER A 757 -16.66 16.89 -38.95
N PRO A 758 -15.38 16.89 -38.53
CA PRO A 758 -14.56 18.11 -38.53
C PRO A 758 -14.43 18.74 -39.92
N GLN A 759 -14.41 17.91 -40.97
CA GLN A 759 -14.32 18.37 -42.36
C GLN A 759 -15.55 19.18 -42.76
N GLU A 760 -16.76 18.67 -42.50
CA GLU A 760 -17.99 19.40 -42.84
C GLU A 760 -18.16 20.68 -42.02
N PHE A 761 -17.79 20.66 -40.74
CA PHE A 761 -17.76 21.86 -39.90
C PHE A 761 -16.83 22.92 -40.50
N ASN A 762 -15.60 22.52 -40.86
CA ASN A 762 -14.64 23.43 -41.49
C ASN A 762 -15.14 23.95 -42.84
N SER A 763 -15.76 23.10 -43.67
CA SER A 763 -16.38 23.53 -44.93
C SER A 763 -17.48 24.58 -44.70
N ARG A 764 -18.32 24.43 -43.67
CA ARG A 764 -19.32 25.44 -43.29
C ARG A 764 -18.69 26.74 -42.83
N VAL A 765 -17.64 26.68 -42.00
CA VAL A 765 -16.91 27.86 -41.54
C VAL A 765 -16.25 28.58 -42.71
N HIS A 766 -15.54 27.85 -43.57
CA HIS A 766 -14.90 28.43 -44.76
C HIS A 766 -15.92 29.04 -45.72
N GLY A 767 -17.07 28.39 -45.93
CA GLY A 767 -18.15 28.94 -46.74
C GLY A 767 -18.68 30.27 -46.20
N LEU A 768 -18.87 30.37 -44.88
CA LEU A 768 -19.34 31.62 -44.24
C LEU A 768 -18.29 32.73 -44.29
N ILE A 769 -17.00 32.38 -44.14
CA ILE A 769 -15.89 33.32 -44.34
C ILE A 769 -15.84 33.79 -45.80
N ALA A 770 -15.99 32.87 -46.76
CA ALA A 770 -15.98 33.19 -48.17
C ALA A 770 -17.15 34.12 -48.56
N GLU A 771 -18.36 33.87 -48.05
CA GLU A 771 -19.52 34.75 -48.23
C GLU A 771 -19.28 36.14 -47.61
N THR A 772 -18.70 36.19 -46.41
CA THR A 772 -18.40 37.45 -45.71
C THR A 772 -17.33 38.27 -46.43
N LEU A 773 -16.33 37.61 -47.02
CA LEU A 773 -15.28 38.25 -47.82
C LEU A 773 -15.69 38.53 -49.27
N GLY A 774 -16.85 38.03 -49.71
CA GLY A 774 -17.33 38.18 -51.09
C GLY A 774 -16.55 37.36 -52.12
N VAL A 775 -15.96 36.23 -51.70
CA VAL A 775 -15.11 35.35 -52.54
C VAL A 775 -15.73 33.98 -52.80
N SER A 776 -17.01 33.80 -52.48
CA SER A 776 -17.74 32.53 -52.65
C SER A 776 -17.80 32.03 -54.11
N ASP A 777 -17.65 32.94 -55.08
CA ASP A 777 -17.69 32.63 -56.51
C ASP A 777 -16.29 32.52 -57.15
N LEU A 778 -15.23 32.70 -56.36
CA LEU A 778 -13.85 32.61 -56.85
C LEU A 778 -13.36 31.17 -56.78
N THR A 779 -12.85 30.67 -57.90
CA THR A 779 -12.19 29.37 -57.98
C THR A 779 -10.76 29.47 -57.49
N VAL A 780 -10.28 28.43 -56.81
CA VAL A 780 -8.86 28.30 -56.45
C VAL A 780 -8.02 28.39 -57.72
N GLU A 781 -7.03 29.29 -57.78
CA GLU A 781 -6.08 29.32 -58.89
C GLU A 781 -5.36 27.97 -58.98
N GLU A 782 -5.46 27.31 -60.14
CA GLU A 782 -4.73 26.07 -60.37
C GLU A 782 -3.22 26.35 -60.30
N ALA A 783 -2.49 25.50 -59.59
CA ALA A 783 -1.03 25.60 -59.55
C ALA A 783 -0.50 25.52 -60.99
N PRO A 784 0.49 26.35 -61.37
CA PRO A 784 1.03 26.33 -62.73
C PRO A 784 1.53 24.92 -63.05
N GLN A 785 0.85 24.25 -63.99
CA GLN A 785 1.34 23.01 -64.56
C GLN A 785 2.59 23.36 -65.35
N SER A 786 3.74 22.81 -64.96
CA SER A 786 4.95 22.93 -65.76
C SER A 786 4.74 22.20 -67.08
N GLU A 787 4.63 22.94 -68.17
CA GLU A 787 4.83 22.43 -69.53
C GLU A 787 6.28 21.92 -69.60
N ALA A 788 6.48 20.62 -69.42
CA ALA A 788 7.67 19.93 -69.88
C ALA A 788 7.33 19.34 -71.25
N ASP A 789 7.73 20.08 -72.28
CA ASP A 789 7.65 19.75 -73.70
C ASP A 789 8.34 18.41 -74.03
N ASP A 790 7.77 17.71 -75.01
CA ASP A 790 8.46 16.76 -75.87
C ASP A 790 9.72 17.41 -76.50
N VAL A 791 10.93 16.99 -76.10
CA VAL A 791 12.07 16.82 -77.03
C VAL A 791 12.99 15.69 -76.52
N GLU A 792 13.31 14.80 -77.45
CA GLU A 792 14.24 13.67 -77.43
C GLU A 792 15.68 14.01 -77.00
N GLU A 793 16.39 12.96 -76.51
CA GLU A 793 17.85 12.69 -76.55
C GLU A 793 18.81 13.85 -76.19
N ASP A 794 19.66 13.78 -75.15
CA ASP A 794 20.67 12.75 -74.96
C ASP A 794 21.41 12.87 -73.60
N GLU A 795 21.88 11.71 -73.15
CA GLU A 795 22.97 11.41 -72.20
C GLU A 795 22.79 11.55 -70.66
N GLU A 796 22.44 10.39 -70.09
CA GLU A 796 22.97 9.74 -68.87
C GLU A 796 23.94 10.51 -67.95
N VAL A 797 23.52 10.74 -66.70
CA VAL A 797 24.38 10.50 -65.52
C VAL A 797 23.55 9.87 -64.39
N LYS A 798 24.01 8.70 -63.93
CA LYS A 798 23.42 7.83 -62.90
C LYS A 798 23.42 8.44 -61.48
N PRO A 799 22.49 8.01 -60.59
CA PRO A 799 22.36 8.54 -59.24
C PRO A 799 23.39 7.96 -58.28
N ALA A 800 24.03 8.84 -57.50
CA ALA A 800 24.79 8.49 -56.30
C ALA A 800 23.86 8.62 -55.08
N ALA A 801 23.51 7.48 -54.48
CA ALA A 801 23.01 7.41 -53.12
C ALA A 801 24.24 7.27 -52.22
N ASP A 802 24.43 8.20 -51.29
CA ASP A 802 25.41 8.07 -50.22
C ASP A 802 24.75 8.10 -48.85
N ALA A 803 25.29 7.21 -48.03
CA ALA A 803 24.88 6.78 -46.72
C ALA A 803 25.04 7.85 -45.62
N GLN A 804 24.35 7.66 -44.50
CA GLN A 804 25.08 7.40 -43.26
C GLN A 804 24.25 6.60 -42.26
N ASP A 805 24.98 5.71 -41.59
CA ASP A 805 24.58 4.51 -40.88
C ASP A 805 24.88 4.66 -39.37
N SER A 806 24.54 3.61 -38.62
CA SER A 806 24.88 3.24 -37.23
C SER A 806 23.80 3.51 -36.17
N ALA A 807 23.45 2.57 -35.29
CA ALA A 807 23.75 1.14 -35.17
C ALA A 807 22.77 0.56 -34.12
N ASP A 808 22.28 -0.66 -34.30
CA ASP A 808 22.61 -1.78 -33.40
C ASP A 808 21.89 -3.06 -33.83
N ALA A 809 22.64 -4.15 -33.70
CA ALA A 809 22.35 -5.49 -34.17
C ALA A 809 21.35 -6.23 -33.28
N ASP A 810 20.57 -7.15 -33.86
CA ASP A 810 20.47 -8.48 -33.28
C ASP A 810 20.00 -9.53 -34.28
N ASP A 811 20.74 -10.63 -34.28
CA ASP A 811 20.59 -11.86 -35.05
C ASP A 811 19.20 -12.47 -34.98
N LYS A 812 18.71 -12.99 -36.10
CA LYS A 812 17.95 -14.25 -36.15
C LYS A 812 17.88 -14.82 -37.56
N ALA A 813 18.66 -15.87 -37.76
CA ALA A 813 18.53 -16.81 -38.86
C ALA A 813 17.23 -17.61 -38.74
N ASP A 814 16.51 -17.73 -39.85
CA ASP A 814 15.53 -18.78 -40.09
C ASP A 814 16.26 -20.12 -40.20
N ASP A 815 15.87 -21.09 -39.38
CA ASP A 815 15.98 -22.50 -39.75
C ASP A 815 14.57 -23.10 -39.74
N LYS A 816 14.17 -23.59 -40.92
CA LYS A 816 13.08 -24.53 -41.09
C LYS A 816 13.55 -25.87 -40.52
N ASP A 817 12.71 -26.55 -39.74
CA ASP A 817 12.35 -27.93 -40.03
C ASP A 817 11.24 -28.46 -39.09
N GLU A 818 10.29 -29.13 -39.74
CA GLU A 818 9.42 -30.24 -39.35
C GLU A 818 9.03 -30.51 -37.88
N LEU A 819 7.70 -30.73 -37.74
CA LEU A 819 6.88 -31.42 -36.71
C LEU A 819 6.09 -30.58 -35.70
#